data_AF-A0A7W0ZKJ4-F1
#
_entry.id   AF-A0A7W0ZKJ4-F1
#
_cell.length_a   1.000
_cell.length_b   1.000
_cell.length_c   1.000
_cell.angle_alpha   90.00
_cell.angle_beta   90.00
_cell.angle_gamma   90.00
#
_symmetry.space_group_name_H-M   'P 1'
#
loop_
_entity.id
_entity.type
_entity.pdbx_description
1 polymer ?
#
loop_
_entity_poly.entity_id
_entity_poly.type
_entity_poly.pdbx_seq_one_letter_code
_entity_poly.pdbx_strand_id
1 'polypeptide(L)'
;MNAFLPARRWPSASVLILLVSLIAASATLSCRRDNLPDPSSKEYRDVVSAFYTGLASLDVGDDSRAECYLTWTTQLVPDEPAGWANRGLLLLRQREFDKAFEDLERARLLAPDNDQINVLLASVESNRGRFNEAITLLRKAVAANPQNLRARYALASEIERAGGEGGDREAQTLLDEILQRQPDNLAVQLELVRLAAKRGDAETLRTGVARLAANPVVQTPDVQGQFAALQTAAGSGNPRLAANRVAFLRNVLVRTPQYRKSLRQVRTPPEEGGEPLAKFVSLPSPEPNPAATDTGVTFTAETLQSDAGGKAWPWSGVVSLTGEGAPATVVADGREVRIMSGATLAFPGGSQAPAPGGHGILSADLNYDWKTDLVFAGAGGVRLFRQGDANQWRDVTPLTKLSPAIINDSYAGAWAADVDLDGDLDIVLGKTEGAARVLRNNGDDTFNLLEPFSGAAGSLRGFAWADIDADGDPDATLLNADGQLQVFANERAGQFTLLPSLPTGNRAVGLSVADINRDGLLDILALNADGRIVRVSINSEGTAGPTWNTAELTRWTIPGSDPLGNAAIGAARLFAADIDNNGGLDLVASVMNGASTAGSDGGTFSQAWLSGKNEREEKFTALGTPTGARVFAVADMTEDGRLDFVGLSASGQPLRAVNRGTKNYHWQVIRPRSQQATGDQRINSFGIGGEMEIRSGLLVQKQVITSPLIHFGLGEQTRADVVRIVWPNGSPRAEFDLQADQTILAEQRLKGSCPSLFAWNGKGMDFVKDCTPWSSALGLRINAQDTADILQPEEWNKIPGSKLASRDGFYDLRITAELWETFYIDHYSLMAVDHPAGTEVFVDERFSVPPPKLALYTVNTPQPFASARDDQGQDVTDIVRAEDA
;
A
#
# COMPACT_ATOMS: atom_id res chain seq x y z
N MET A 1 -47.95 74.60 -47.79
CA MET A 1 -47.11 73.83 -48.73
C MET A 1 -46.84 72.45 -48.12
N ASN A 2 -47.35 71.41 -48.79
CA ASN A 2 -47.05 69.96 -48.80
C ASN A 2 -45.89 69.44 -47.92
N ALA A 3 -45.82 68.20 -47.40
CA ALA A 3 -46.67 67.01 -47.27
C ALA A 3 -45.81 65.90 -46.57
N PHE A 4 -46.46 64.80 -46.14
CA PHE A 4 -45.96 63.43 -45.86
C PHE A 4 -45.48 63.00 -44.45
N LEU A 5 -46.26 62.07 -43.87
CA LEU A 5 -45.88 60.97 -42.96
C LEU A 5 -45.38 59.76 -43.78
N PRO A 6 -44.57 58.86 -43.18
CA PRO A 6 -44.95 57.44 -43.18
C PRO A 6 -44.66 56.66 -41.87
N ALA A 7 -45.27 55.48 -41.81
CA ALA A 7 -45.49 54.59 -40.66
C ALA A 7 -44.26 53.84 -40.10
N ARG A 8 -44.28 53.58 -38.78
CA ARG A 8 -43.37 52.64 -38.08
C ARG A 8 -43.94 51.22 -38.10
N ARG A 9 -43.19 50.26 -38.66
CA ARG A 9 -43.44 48.82 -38.61
C ARG A 9 -43.04 48.24 -37.25
N TRP A 10 -43.86 47.35 -36.70
CA TRP A 10 -43.53 46.51 -35.54
C TRP A 10 -42.86 45.21 -36.03
N PRO A 11 -41.88 44.63 -35.31
CA PRO A 11 -41.30 43.35 -35.69
C PRO A 11 -42.27 42.19 -35.41
N SER A 12 -42.23 41.18 -36.27
CA SER A 12 -43.07 39.98 -36.24
C SER A 12 -42.72 39.04 -35.09
N ALA A 13 -43.75 38.33 -34.59
CA ALA A 13 -43.70 37.40 -33.46
C ALA A 13 -42.60 36.31 -33.53
N SER A 14 -42.08 36.02 -34.73
CA SER A 14 -41.01 35.05 -34.96
C SER A 14 -39.65 35.47 -34.35
N VAL A 15 -39.38 36.77 -34.20
CA VAL A 15 -38.13 37.28 -33.60
C VAL A 15 -38.15 37.19 -32.07
N LEU A 16 -39.34 37.29 -31.46
CA LEU A 16 -39.51 37.17 -30.01
C LEU A 16 -39.36 35.70 -29.56
N ILE A 17 -39.81 34.75 -30.37
CA ILE A 17 -39.70 33.31 -30.06
C ILE A 17 -38.24 32.82 -30.16
N LEU A 18 -37.44 33.37 -31.08
CA LEU A 18 -36.01 33.05 -31.22
C LEU A 18 -35.15 33.64 -30.08
N LEU A 19 -35.52 34.81 -29.56
CA LEU A 19 -34.85 35.42 -28.39
C LEU A 19 -35.21 34.71 -27.08
N VAL A 20 -36.46 34.26 -26.92
CA VAL A 20 -36.86 33.48 -25.73
C VAL A 20 -36.28 32.06 -25.76
N SER A 21 -36.07 31.46 -26.93
CA SER A 21 -35.41 30.14 -27.04
C SER A 21 -33.88 30.22 -26.91
N LEU A 22 -33.22 31.31 -27.32
CA LEU A 22 -31.78 31.51 -27.01
C LEU A 22 -31.53 31.83 -25.53
N ILE A 23 -32.46 32.52 -24.85
CA ILE A 23 -32.37 32.76 -23.40
C ILE A 23 -32.72 31.50 -22.61
N ALA A 24 -33.65 30.66 -23.10
CA ALA A 24 -33.92 29.36 -22.49
C ALA A 24 -32.80 28.33 -22.74
N ALA A 25 -32.10 28.37 -23.88
CA ALA A 25 -30.96 27.49 -24.18
C ALA A 25 -29.65 27.93 -23.50
N SER A 26 -29.51 29.21 -23.14
CA SER A 26 -28.40 29.70 -22.29
C SER A 26 -28.70 29.55 -20.79
N ALA A 27 -29.98 29.51 -20.38
CA ALA A 27 -30.37 29.25 -19.00
C ALA A 27 -30.38 27.77 -18.61
N THR A 28 -30.38 26.82 -19.55
CA THR A 28 -30.30 25.37 -19.25
C THR A 28 -28.89 24.79 -19.34
N LEU A 29 -27.90 25.54 -19.87
CA LEU A 29 -26.49 25.14 -19.89
C LEU A 29 -25.59 25.92 -18.92
N SER A 30 -26.11 26.97 -18.25
CA SER A 30 -25.32 27.82 -17.35
C SER A 30 -25.74 27.76 -15.87
N CYS A 31 -26.66 26.89 -15.48
CA CYS A 31 -27.11 26.77 -14.09
C CYS A 31 -26.45 25.57 -13.39
N ARG A 32 -25.32 25.79 -12.70
CA ARG A 32 -24.86 25.10 -11.46
C ARG A 32 -23.35 25.24 -11.16
N ARG A 33 -22.53 25.88 -12.00
CA ARG A 33 -21.07 25.99 -11.77
C ARG A 33 -20.60 27.24 -10.99
N ASP A 34 -21.50 28.14 -10.60
CA ASP A 34 -21.13 29.49 -10.14
C ASP A 34 -20.51 29.58 -8.73
N ASN A 35 -20.42 28.48 -7.97
CA ASN A 35 -19.92 28.47 -6.57
C ASN A 35 -18.66 27.64 -6.32
N LEU A 36 -18.08 27.00 -7.34
CA LEU A 36 -16.86 26.20 -7.13
C LEU A 36 -15.62 27.12 -7.06
N PRO A 37 -14.72 26.93 -6.07
CA PRO A 37 -13.52 27.74 -5.97
C PRO A 37 -12.60 27.56 -7.19
N ASP A 38 -11.98 28.67 -7.61
CA ASP A 38 -10.98 28.66 -8.69
C ASP A 38 -9.73 27.86 -8.25
N PRO A 39 -9.15 26.98 -9.07
CA PRO A 39 -7.98 26.17 -8.69
C PRO A 39 -6.74 26.94 -8.24
N SER A 40 -6.63 28.22 -8.60
CA SER A 40 -5.55 29.11 -8.15
C SER A 40 -5.84 29.79 -6.79
N SER A 41 -7.09 29.74 -6.34
CA SER A 41 -7.57 30.41 -5.12
C SER A 41 -7.04 29.77 -3.84
N LYS A 42 -7.14 30.50 -2.74
CA LYS A 42 -6.81 29.96 -1.42
C LYS A 42 -7.87 28.95 -0.98
N GLU A 43 -9.13 29.24 -1.28
CA GLU A 43 -10.30 28.44 -0.97
C GLU A 43 -10.19 27.03 -1.58
N TYR A 44 -9.67 26.92 -2.81
CA TYR A 44 -9.38 25.63 -3.44
C TYR A 44 -8.29 24.85 -2.68
N ARG A 45 -7.22 25.51 -2.24
CA ARG A 45 -6.17 24.86 -1.44
C ARG A 45 -6.69 24.40 -0.09
N ASP A 46 -7.54 25.19 0.55
CA ASP A 46 -8.16 24.86 1.83
C ASP A 46 -9.09 23.63 1.71
N VAL A 47 -9.94 23.56 0.66
CA VAL A 47 -10.80 22.37 0.43
C VAL A 47 -10.00 21.14 0.03
N VAL A 48 -8.93 21.30 -0.76
CA VAL A 48 -8.02 20.20 -1.12
C VAL A 48 -7.37 19.63 0.15
N SER A 49 -6.81 20.49 1.00
CA SER A 49 -6.20 20.07 2.27
C SER A 49 -7.22 19.35 3.16
N ALA A 50 -8.42 19.91 3.31
CA ALA A 50 -9.47 19.30 4.12
C ALA A 50 -9.95 17.94 3.58
N PHE A 51 -10.21 17.85 2.27
CA PHE A 51 -10.70 16.63 1.63
C PHE A 51 -9.73 15.47 1.78
N TYR A 52 -8.45 15.67 1.44
CA TYR A 52 -7.46 14.60 1.49
C TYR A 52 -7.01 14.27 2.91
N THR A 53 -7.06 15.22 3.85
CA THR A 53 -6.88 14.91 5.28
C THR A 53 -8.02 14.03 5.79
N GLY A 54 -9.27 14.34 5.41
CA GLY A 54 -10.44 13.52 5.72
C GLY A 54 -10.37 12.12 5.11
N LEU A 55 -9.92 12.02 3.85
CA LEU A 55 -9.72 10.73 3.17
C LEU A 55 -8.64 9.89 3.85
N ALA A 56 -7.47 10.46 4.11
CA ALA A 56 -6.40 9.75 4.82
C ALA A 56 -6.83 9.30 6.22
N SER A 57 -7.64 10.12 6.92
CA SER A 57 -8.22 9.77 8.21
C SER A 57 -9.17 8.57 8.10
N LEU A 58 -10.02 8.54 7.05
CA LEU A 58 -10.93 7.43 6.76
C LEU A 58 -10.17 6.14 6.44
N ASP A 59 -9.07 6.24 5.69
CA ASP A 59 -8.23 5.09 5.30
C ASP A 59 -7.52 4.47 6.51
N VAL A 60 -7.04 5.30 7.46
CA VAL A 60 -6.39 4.80 8.68
C VAL A 60 -7.38 4.53 9.81
N GLY A 61 -8.69 4.75 9.60
CA GLY A 61 -9.76 4.58 10.58
C GLY A 61 -9.65 5.50 11.81
N ASP A 62 -9.17 6.74 11.61
CA ASP A 62 -9.31 7.84 12.57
C ASP A 62 -10.67 8.54 12.33
N ASP A 63 -11.73 7.89 12.81
CA ASP A 63 -13.12 8.28 12.54
C ASP A 63 -13.44 9.71 13.01
N SER A 64 -12.91 10.14 14.16
CA SER A 64 -13.13 11.48 14.70
C SER A 64 -12.52 12.56 13.81
N ARG A 65 -11.29 12.34 13.32
CA ARG A 65 -10.65 13.26 12.38
C ARG A 65 -11.33 13.22 11.02
N ALA A 66 -11.69 12.03 10.53
CA ALA A 66 -12.43 11.86 9.27
C ALA A 66 -13.74 12.65 9.30
N GLU A 67 -14.54 12.51 10.36
CA GLU A 67 -15.80 13.24 10.53
C GLU A 67 -15.58 14.76 10.51
N CYS A 68 -14.58 15.25 11.25
CA CYS A 68 -14.24 16.67 11.33
C CYS A 68 -13.88 17.26 9.95
N TYR A 69 -12.91 16.65 9.26
CA TYR A 69 -12.39 17.18 8.00
C TYR A 69 -13.33 16.95 6.81
N LEU A 70 -14.08 15.83 6.77
CA LEU A 70 -15.09 15.60 5.75
C LEU A 70 -16.29 16.54 5.94
N THR A 71 -16.71 16.80 7.19
CA THR A 71 -17.71 17.85 7.47
C THR A 71 -17.22 19.21 7.04
N TRP A 72 -15.98 19.57 7.37
CA TRP A 72 -15.41 20.85 6.94
C TRP A 72 -15.36 20.96 5.41
N THR A 73 -15.00 19.89 4.71
CA THR A 73 -15.07 19.81 3.24
C THR A 73 -16.46 20.16 2.71
N THR A 74 -17.52 19.56 3.27
CA THR A 74 -18.91 19.83 2.87
C THR A 74 -19.37 21.25 3.17
N GLN A 75 -18.75 21.94 4.13
CA GLN A 75 -19.04 23.33 4.47
C GLN A 75 -18.29 24.30 3.56
N LEU A 76 -17.03 23.99 3.22
CA LEU A 76 -16.21 24.79 2.31
C LEU A 76 -16.79 24.80 0.89
N VAL A 77 -17.19 23.63 0.39
CA VAL A 77 -17.75 23.50 -0.96
C VAL A 77 -18.99 22.58 -0.93
N PRO A 78 -20.18 23.11 -0.54
CA PRO A 78 -21.41 22.31 -0.43
C PRO A 78 -21.91 21.72 -1.75
N ASP A 79 -21.44 22.26 -2.88
CA ASP A 79 -21.77 21.83 -4.23
C ASP A 79 -20.81 20.75 -4.78
N GLU A 80 -19.77 20.36 -4.02
CA GLU A 80 -18.86 19.25 -4.37
C GLU A 80 -19.40 17.90 -3.84
N PRO A 81 -19.77 16.94 -4.71
CA PRO A 81 -20.35 15.67 -4.28
C PRO A 81 -19.42 14.78 -3.45
N ALA A 82 -18.11 14.80 -3.70
CA ALA A 82 -17.19 13.83 -3.11
C ALA A 82 -17.09 13.95 -1.59
N GLY A 83 -17.15 15.17 -1.04
CA GLY A 83 -17.13 15.40 0.41
C GLY A 83 -18.33 14.76 1.12
N TRP A 84 -19.52 14.93 0.54
CA TRP A 84 -20.76 14.30 1.04
C TRP A 84 -20.69 12.78 0.93
N ALA A 85 -20.20 12.25 -0.20
CA ALA A 85 -20.11 10.82 -0.41
C ALA A 85 -19.16 10.13 0.57
N ASN A 86 -17.99 10.73 0.82
CA ASN A 86 -17.01 10.17 1.76
C ASN A 86 -17.48 10.27 3.22
N ARG A 87 -18.18 11.34 3.62
CA ARG A 87 -18.81 11.41 4.95
C ARG A 87 -19.95 10.40 5.10
N GLY A 88 -20.74 10.21 4.04
CA GLY A 88 -21.76 9.16 3.99
C GLY A 88 -21.17 7.74 4.10
N LEU A 89 -19.99 7.49 3.51
CA LEU A 89 -19.26 6.23 3.69
C LEU A 89 -18.78 6.04 5.14
N LEU A 90 -18.26 7.08 5.79
CA LEU A 90 -17.92 7.03 7.22
C LEU A 90 -19.13 6.63 8.07
N LEU A 91 -20.28 7.30 7.86
CA LEU A 91 -21.53 7.00 8.55
C LEU A 91 -22.05 5.58 8.24
N LEU A 92 -21.87 5.10 7.00
CA LEU A 92 -22.20 3.73 6.63
C LEU A 92 -21.33 2.72 7.40
N ARG A 93 -20.02 2.96 7.55
CA ARG A 93 -19.10 2.12 8.35
C ARG A 93 -19.49 2.10 9.83
N GLN A 94 -19.97 3.23 10.35
CA GLN A 94 -20.50 3.37 11.71
C GLN A 94 -21.92 2.80 11.88
N ARG A 95 -22.52 2.26 10.81
CA ARG A 95 -23.90 1.74 10.76
C ARG A 95 -24.98 2.78 11.05
N GLU A 96 -24.67 4.06 10.88
CA GLU A 96 -25.63 5.16 10.95
C GLU A 96 -26.39 5.33 9.62
N PHE A 97 -27.15 4.31 9.22
CA PHE A 97 -27.68 4.20 7.86
C PHE A 97 -28.61 5.34 7.44
N ASP A 98 -29.35 5.95 8.36
CA ASP A 98 -30.24 7.07 8.05
C ASP A 98 -29.46 8.34 7.73
N LYS A 99 -28.43 8.68 8.53
CA LYS A 99 -27.55 9.83 8.24
C LYS A 99 -26.70 9.57 7.01
N ALA A 100 -26.18 8.34 6.85
CA ALA A 100 -25.44 7.94 5.66
C ALA A 100 -26.28 8.13 4.38
N PHE A 101 -27.57 7.78 4.44
CA PHE A 101 -28.51 8.03 3.34
C PHE A 101 -28.67 9.52 3.04
N GLU A 102 -28.84 10.37 4.05
CA GLU A 102 -29.00 11.82 3.85
C GLU A 102 -27.79 12.41 3.10
N ASP A 103 -26.58 12.06 3.52
CA ASP A 103 -25.34 12.52 2.90
C ASP A 103 -25.16 11.98 1.48
N LEU A 104 -25.38 10.68 1.27
CA LEU A 104 -25.23 10.06 -0.05
C LEU A 104 -26.34 10.49 -1.02
N GLU A 105 -27.55 10.75 -0.54
CA GLU A 105 -28.61 11.34 -1.35
C GLU A 105 -28.28 12.78 -1.72
N ARG A 106 -27.68 13.56 -0.81
CA ARG A 106 -27.15 14.90 -1.13
C ARG A 106 -26.08 14.81 -2.22
N ALA A 107 -25.13 13.89 -2.10
CA ALA A 107 -24.11 13.65 -3.12
C ALA A 107 -24.73 13.26 -4.48
N ARG A 108 -25.74 12.37 -4.48
CA ARG A 108 -26.46 11.93 -5.68
C ARG A 108 -27.26 13.07 -6.34
N LEU A 109 -27.85 13.97 -5.57
CA LEU A 109 -28.57 15.13 -6.12
C LEU A 109 -27.63 16.12 -6.84
N LEU A 110 -26.37 16.16 -6.44
CA LEU A 110 -25.32 16.95 -7.08
C LEU A 110 -24.73 16.22 -8.31
N ALA A 111 -24.52 14.90 -8.21
CA ALA A 111 -23.99 14.06 -9.30
C ALA A 111 -24.84 12.78 -9.52
N PRO A 112 -25.99 12.89 -10.20
CA PRO A 112 -26.96 11.79 -10.32
C PRO A 112 -26.45 10.58 -11.12
N ASP A 113 -25.54 10.83 -12.07
CA ASP A 113 -24.97 9.82 -12.97
C ASP A 113 -23.59 9.33 -12.50
N ASN A 114 -23.16 9.64 -11.28
CA ASN A 114 -21.91 9.08 -10.74
C ASN A 114 -22.16 7.65 -10.23
N ASP A 115 -21.42 6.69 -10.77
CA ASP A 115 -21.60 5.26 -10.47
C ASP A 115 -21.16 4.91 -9.04
N GLN A 116 -20.04 5.44 -8.55
CA GLN A 116 -19.56 5.19 -7.19
C GLN A 116 -20.54 5.66 -6.12
N ILE A 117 -21.10 6.87 -6.26
CA ILE A 117 -22.12 7.41 -5.34
C ILE A 117 -23.37 6.54 -5.36
N ASN A 118 -23.83 6.10 -6.53
CA ASN A 118 -25.00 5.21 -6.62
C ASN A 118 -24.73 3.83 -6.00
N VAL A 119 -23.51 3.30 -6.07
CA VAL A 119 -23.11 2.05 -5.40
C VAL A 119 -23.10 2.21 -3.87
N LEU A 120 -22.54 3.30 -3.34
CA LEU A 120 -22.53 3.59 -1.91
C LEU A 120 -23.96 3.76 -1.38
N LEU A 121 -24.80 4.52 -2.08
CA LEU A 121 -26.21 4.70 -1.69
C LEU A 121 -26.99 3.39 -1.77
N ALA A 122 -26.74 2.56 -2.80
CA ALA A 122 -27.34 1.23 -2.88
C ALA A 122 -26.94 0.33 -1.70
N SER A 123 -25.70 0.47 -1.22
CA SER A 123 -25.21 -0.26 -0.05
C SER A 123 -25.93 0.19 1.23
N VAL A 124 -26.23 1.49 1.37
CA VAL A 124 -27.07 1.99 2.48
C VAL A 124 -28.50 1.43 2.39
N GLU A 125 -29.13 1.50 1.22
CA GLU A 125 -30.50 0.98 1.01
C GLU A 125 -30.59 -0.53 1.28
N SER A 126 -29.59 -1.27 0.82
CA SER A 126 -29.39 -2.68 1.09
C SER A 126 -29.38 -2.99 2.59
N ASN A 127 -28.59 -2.25 3.38
CA ASN A 127 -28.51 -2.42 4.83
C ASN A 127 -29.80 -1.99 5.55
N ARG A 128 -30.60 -1.10 4.95
CA ARG A 128 -31.95 -0.73 5.43
C ARG A 128 -33.03 -1.73 5.00
N GLY A 129 -32.67 -2.83 4.34
CA GLY A 129 -33.60 -3.86 3.86
C GLY A 129 -34.40 -3.47 2.62
N ARG A 130 -34.05 -2.37 1.95
CA ARG A 130 -34.75 -1.81 0.78
C ARG A 130 -34.09 -2.27 -0.51
N PHE A 131 -34.24 -3.56 -0.79
CA PHE A 131 -33.53 -4.24 -1.87
C PHE A 131 -33.93 -3.75 -3.27
N ASN A 132 -35.20 -3.39 -3.48
CA ASN A 132 -35.66 -2.90 -4.79
C ASN A 132 -35.06 -1.52 -5.13
N GLU A 133 -34.92 -0.67 -4.13
CA GLU A 133 -34.29 0.64 -4.19
C GLU A 133 -32.78 0.47 -4.47
N ALA A 134 -32.12 -0.45 -3.76
CA ALA A 134 -30.72 -0.80 -4.01
C ALA A 134 -30.49 -1.30 -5.45
N ILE A 135 -31.34 -2.21 -5.96
CA ILE A 135 -31.29 -2.69 -7.36
C ILE A 135 -31.46 -1.54 -8.34
N THR A 136 -32.37 -0.61 -8.07
CA THR A 136 -32.62 0.55 -8.93
C THR A 136 -31.38 1.45 -9.02
N LEU A 137 -30.71 1.70 -7.90
CA LEU A 137 -29.48 2.48 -7.83
C LEU A 137 -28.31 1.76 -8.52
N LEU A 138 -28.15 0.46 -8.29
CA LEU A 138 -27.12 -0.35 -8.95
C LEU A 138 -27.30 -0.43 -10.47
N ARG A 139 -28.56 -0.51 -10.96
CA ARG A 139 -28.86 -0.41 -12.40
C ARG A 139 -28.41 0.94 -12.98
N LYS A 140 -28.62 2.04 -12.24
CA LYS A 140 -28.11 3.36 -12.65
C LYS A 140 -26.59 3.40 -12.67
N ALA A 141 -25.92 2.84 -11.65
CA ALA A 141 -24.46 2.78 -11.60
C ALA A 141 -23.88 2.01 -12.80
N VAL A 142 -24.42 0.83 -13.12
CA VAL A 142 -23.99 0.01 -14.27
C VAL A 142 -24.29 0.71 -15.61
N ALA A 143 -25.42 1.43 -15.71
CA ALA A 143 -25.75 2.19 -16.91
C ALA A 143 -24.82 3.40 -17.10
N ALA A 144 -24.46 4.09 -16.03
CA ALA A 144 -23.56 5.24 -16.04
C ALA A 144 -22.12 4.82 -16.38
N ASN A 145 -21.65 3.72 -15.79
CA ASN A 145 -20.32 3.16 -16.05
C ASN A 145 -20.39 1.65 -16.33
N PRO A 146 -20.55 1.24 -17.61
CA PRO A 146 -20.58 -0.17 -17.96
C PRO A 146 -19.27 -0.93 -17.69
N GLN A 147 -18.16 -0.22 -17.42
CA GLN A 147 -16.87 -0.82 -17.07
C GLN A 147 -16.73 -1.10 -15.57
N ASN A 148 -17.62 -0.56 -14.72
CA ASN A 148 -17.60 -0.80 -13.29
C ASN A 148 -18.05 -2.25 -12.98
N LEU A 149 -17.09 -3.16 -12.91
CA LEU A 149 -17.34 -4.57 -12.64
C LEU A 149 -17.87 -4.79 -11.22
N ARG A 150 -17.46 -3.96 -10.25
CA ARG A 150 -17.94 -4.03 -8.87
C ARG A 150 -19.42 -3.68 -8.77
N ALA A 151 -19.86 -2.62 -9.43
CA ALA A 151 -21.27 -2.25 -9.52
C ALA A 151 -22.12 -3.35 -10.17
N ARG A 152 -21.60 -3.98 -11.25
CA ARG A 152 -22.30 -5.08 -11.94
C ARG A 152 -22.39 -6.34 -11.08
N TYR A 153 -21.32 -6.69 -10.37
CA TYR A 153 -21.31 -7.84 -9.46
C TYR A 153 -22.20 -7.61 -8.24
N ALA A 154 -22.20 -6.39 -7.68
CA ALA A 154 -23.11 -5.98 -6.63
C ALA A 154 -24.58 -6.06 -7.10
N LEU A 155 -24.89 -5.61 -8.32
CA LEU A 155 -26.23 -5.74 -8.92
C LEU A 155 -26.68 -7.21 -9.02
N ALA A 156 -25.81 -8.09 -9.51
CA ALA A 156 -26.10 -9.52 -9.63
C ALA A 156 -26.39 -10.14 -8.24
N SER A 157 -25.56 -9.82 -7.26
CA SER A 157 -25.71 -10.30 -5.88
C SER A 157 -27.00 -9.78 -5.23
N GLU A 158 -27.33 -8.51 -5.47
CA GLU A 158 -28.51 -7.85 -4.91
C GLU A 158 -29.82 -8.41 -5.50
N ILE A 159 -29.87 -8.63 -6.82
CA ILE A 159 -31.00 -9.26 -7.50
C ILE A 159 -31.22 -10.68 -7.00
N GLU A 160 -30.15 -11.46 -6.85
CA GLU A 160 -30.26 -12.81 -6.29
C GLU A 160 -30.82 -12.78 -4.86
N ARG A 161 -30.35 -11.84 -4.04
CA ARG A 161 -30.76 -11.69 -2.64
C ARG A 161 -32.21 -11.25 -2.49
N ALA A 162 -32.66 -10.29 -3.29
CA ALA A 162 -34.05 -9.83 -3.32
C ALA A 162 -35.02 -10.95 -3.73
N GLY A 163 -34.54 -11.87 -4.57
CA GLY A 163 -35.35 -12.93 -5.15
C GLY A 163 -36.39 -12.38 -6.14
N GLY A 164 -37.31 -13.23 -6.58
CA GLY A 164 -38.35 -12.86 -7.54
C GLY A 164 -38.28 -13.66 -8.85
N GLU A 165 -39.34 -13.57 -9.63
CA GLU A 165 -39.45 -14.34 -10.88
C GLU A 165 -38.41 -13.85 -11.90
N GLY A 166 -37.50 -14.74 -12.29
CA GLY A 166 -36.44 -14.43 -13.26
C GLY A 166 -35.18 -13.77 -12.69
N GLY A 167 -35.15 -13.39 -11.41
CA GLY A 167 -33.99 -12.72 -10.78
C GLY A 167 -32.70 -13.54 -10.87
N ASP A 168 -32.74 -14.83 -10.54
CA ASP A 168 -31.59 -15.74 -10.67
C ASP A 168 -31.08 -15.84 -12.14
N ARG A 169 -31.95 -15.59 -13.14
CA ARG A 169 -31.56 -15.59 -14.55
C ARG A 169 -30.90 -14.28 -14.95
N GLU A 170 -31.42 -13.15 -14.47
CA GLU A 170 -30.79 -11.83 -14.66
C GLU A 170 -29.42 -11.76 -14.00
N ALA A 171 -29.29 -12.25 -12.75
CA ALA A 171 -28.01 -12.33 -12.05
C ALA A 171 -26.98 -13.16 -12.84
N GLN A 172 -27.39 -14.30 -13.42
CA GLN A 172 -26.52 -15.10 -14.27
C GLN A 172 -26.04 -14.32 -15.50
N THR A 173 -26.93 -13.60 -16.21
CA THR A 173 -26.55 -12.77 -17.36
C THR A 173 -25.50 -11.73 -16.98
N LEU A 174 -25.67 -11.08 -15.82
CA LEU A 174 -24.71 -10.09 -15.33
C LEU A 174 -23.34 -10.70 -15.02
N LEU A 175 -23.30 -11.91 -14.44
CA LEU A 175 -22.03 -12.64 -14.23
C LEU A 175 -21.40 -13.05 -15.56
N ASP A 176 -22.19 -13.48 -16.55
CA ASP A 176 -21.70 -13.81 -17.89
C ASP A 176 -21.11 -12.57 -18.59
N GLU A 177 -21.73 -11.39 -18.45
CA GLU A 177 -21.18 -10.12 -18.95
C GLU A 177 -19.83 -9.76 -18.30
N ILE A 178 -19.66 -10.04 -17.01
CA ILE A 178 -18.35 -9.86 -16.35
C ILE A 178 -17.34 -10.82 -16.97
N LEU A 179 -17.69 -12.09 -17.19
CA LEU A 179 -16.80 -13.09 -17.80
C LEU A 179 -16.53 -12.86 -19.29
N GLN A 180 -17.38 -12.14 -20.02
CA GLN A 180 -17.06 -11.68 -21.37
C GLN A 180 -15.90 -10.67 -21.38
N ARG A 181 -15.78 -9.88 -20.31
CA ARG A 181 -14.70 -8.91 -20.13
C ARG A 181 -13.48 -9.55 -19.47
N GLN A 182 -13.69 -10.33 -18.41
CA GLN A 182 -12.63 -11.03 -17.69
C GLN A 182 -12.87 -12.55 -17.72
N PRO A 183 -12.55 -13.23 -18.85
CA PRO A 183 -12.80 -14.66 -18.99
C PRO A 183 -12.18 -15.51 -17.88
N ASP A 184 -11.05 -15.07 -17.34
CA ASP A 184 -10.24 -15.79 -16.35
C ASP A 184 -10.54 -15.37 -14.89
N ASN A 185 -11.54 -14.52 -14.65
CA ASN A 185 -11.89 -14.12 -13.28
C ASN A 185 -12.46 -15.32 -12.51
N LEU A 186 -11.62 -15.93 -11.67
CA LEU A 186 -11.91 -17.19 -11.00
C LEU A 186 -13.05 -17.04 -9.96
N ALA A 187 -13.16 -15.87 -9.33
CA ALA A 187 -14.22 -15.59 -8.38
C ALA A 187 -15.59 -15.58 -9.05
N VAL A 188 -15.72 -14.91 -10.20
CA VAL A 188 -16.96 -14.84 -10.97
C VAL A 188 -17.30 -16.19 -11.61
N GLN A 189 -16.31 -16.93 -12.14
CA GLN A 189 -16.53 -18.29 -12.64
C GLN A 189 -17.12 -19.20 -11.56
N LEU A 190 -16.58 -19.14 -10.34
CA LEU A 190 -17.05 -19.95 -9.22
C LEU A 190 -18.49 -19.58 -8.81
N GLU A 191 -18.82 -18.29 -8.78
CA GLU A 191 -20.17 -17.81 -8.48
C GLU A 191 -21.18 -18.17 -9.57
N LEU A 192 -20.79 -18.12 -10.84
CA LEU A 192 -21.61 -18.60 -11.95
C LEU A 192 -21.94 -20.10 -11.80
N VAL A 193 -20.95 -20.91 -11.44
CA VAL A 193 -21.12 -22.35 -11.17
C VAL A 193 -22.06 -22.58 -9.97
N ARG A 194 -21.93 -21.80 -8.89
CA ARG A 194 -22.83 -21.86 -7.73
C ARG A 194 -24.27 -21.54 -8.14
N LEU A 195 -24.48 -20.45 -8.88
CA LEU A 195 -25.80 -19.98 -9.29
C LEU A 195 -26.47 -20.97 -10.27
N ALA A 196 -25.71 -21.52 -11.23
CA ALA A 196 -26.18 -22.57 -12.12
C ALA A 196 -26.62 -23.83 -11.35
N ALA A 197 -25.82 -24.26 -10.36
CA ALA A 197 -26.16 -25.38 -9.49
C ALA A 197 -27.45 -25.11 -8.69
N LYS A 198 -27.60 -23.92 -8.09
CA LYS A 198 -28.81 -23.49 -7.37
C LYS A 198 -30.05 -23.55 -8.27
N ARG A 199 -29.93 -23.03 -9.50
CA ARG A 199 -31.02 -22.98 -10.50
C ARG A 199 -31.37 -24.35 -11.08
N GLY A 200 -30.49 -25.34 -10.97
CA GLY A 200 -30.64 -26.61 -11.69
C GLY A 200 -30.25 -26.54 -13.17
N ASP A 201 -29.48 -25.51 -13.57
CA ASP A 201 -29.02 -25.31 -14.94
C ASP A 201 -27.81 -26.22 -15.23
N ALA A 202 -28.11 -27.45 -15.66
CA ALA A 202 -27.10 -28.48 -15.87
C ALA A 202 -26.09 -28.12 -16.98
N GLU A 203 -26.50 -27.36 -17.99
CA GLU A 203 -25.64 -26.98 -19.11
C GLU A 203 -24.62 -25.92 -18.71
N THR A 204 -25.08 -24.84 -18.08
CA THR A 204 -24.17 -23.80 -17.54
C THR A 204 -23.27 -24.40 -16.46
N LEU A 205 -23.80 -25.25 -15.58
CA LEU A 205 -23.00 -25.92 -14.55
C LEU A 205 -21.84 -26.73 -15.17
N ARG A 206 -22.15 -27.60 -16.15
CA ARG A 206 -21.13 -28.43 -16.81
C ARG A 206 -20.07 -27.58 -17.51
N THR A 207 -20.49 -26.51 -18.19
CA THR A 207 -19.59 -25.62 -18.92
C THR A 207 -18.71 -24.80 -17.98
N GLY A 208 -19.28 -24.28 -16.88
CA GLY A 208 -18.55 -23.55 -15.86
C GLY A 208 -17.53 -24.43 -15.13
N VAL A 209 -17.90 -25.66 -14.78
CA VAL A 209 -16.96 -26.63 -14.17
C VAL A 209 -15.81 -26.98 -15.14
N ALA A 210 -16.09 -27.12 -16.43
CA ALA A 210 -15.04 -27.34 -17.43
C ALA A 210 -14.10 -26.12 -17.55
N ARG A 211 -14.62 -24.90 -17.43
CA ARG A 211 -13.80 -23.67 -17.43
C ARG A 211 -12.92 -23.58 -16.18
N LEU A 212 -13.48 -23.88 -14.99
CA LEU A 212 -12.69 -23.96 -13.75
C LEU A 212 -11.55 -24.97 -13.87
N ALA A 213 -11.77 -26.11 -14.54
CA ALA A 213 -10.73 -27.14 -14.74
C ALA A 213 -9.51 -26.62 -15.53
N ALA A 214 -9.69 -25.62 -16.40
CA ALA A 214 -8.61 -25.06 -17.19
C ALA A 214 -7.70 -24.11 -16.38
N ASN A 215 -8.12 -23.67 -15.19
CA ASN A 215 -7.34 -22.76 -14.37
C ASN A 215 -6.22 -23.52 -13.64
N PRO A 216 -4.93 -23.12 -13.76
CA PRO A 216 -3.81 -23.81 -13.11
C PRO A 216 -3.93 -23.93 -11.59
N VAL A 217 -4.50 -22.92 -10.92
CA VAL A 217 -4.67 -22.91 -9.46
C VAL A 217 -5.59 -24.05 -9.00
N VAL A 218 -6.57 -24.42 -9.82
CA VAL A 218 -7.49 -25.52 -9.54
C VAL A 218 -6.80 -26.89 -9.60
N GLN A 219 -5.66 -26.98 -10.29
CA GLN A 219 -4.86 -28.20 -10.40
C GLN A 219 -3.83 -28.36 -9.25
N THR A 220 -3.72 -27.38 -8.35
CA THR A 220 -2.81 -27.47 -7.20
C THR A 220 -3.30 -28.54 -6.21
N PRO A 221 -2.39 -29.27 -5.51
CA PRO A 221 -2.76 -30.37 -4.62
C PRO A 221 -3.82 -30.00 -3.57
N ASP A 222 -3.72 -28.80 -3.00
CA ASP A 222 -4.62 -28.30 -1.95
C ASP A 222 -6.04 -27.98 -2.45
N VAL A 223 -6.20 -27.74 -3.75
CA VAL A 223 -7.47 -27.37 -4.39
C VAL A 223 -8.10 -28.57 -5.12
N GLN A 224 -7.27 -29.42 -5.73
CA GLN A 224 -7.68 -30.50 -6.62
C GLN A 224 -8.67 -31.47 -5.96
N GLY A 225 -8.49 -31.78 -4.68
CA GLY A 225 -9.40 -32.66 -3.93
C GLY A 225 -10.83 -32.11 -3.84
N GLN A 226 -10.98 -30.82 -3.52
CA GLN A 226 -12.29 -30.17 -3.46
C GLN A 226 -12.90 -30.00 -4.86
N PHE A 227 -12.06 -29.74 -5.87
CA PHE A 227 -12.51 -29.62 -7.25
C PHE A 227 -13.03 -30.95 -7.81
N ALA A 228 -12.36 -32.07 -7.54
CA ALA A 228 -12.83 -33.40 -7.96
C ALA A 228 -14.19 -33.75 -7.34
N ALA A 229 -14.43 -33.34 -6.09
CA ALA A 229 -15.72 -33.51 -5.44
C ALA A 229 -16.83 -32.68 -6.11
N LEU A 230 -16.51 -31.45 -6.56
CA LEU A 230 -17.42 -30.62 -7.36
C LEU A 230 -17.72 -31.25 -8.72
N GLN A 231 -16.69 -31.74 -9.44
CA GLN A 231 -16.87 -32.42 -10.73
C GLN A 231 -17.78 -33.64 -10.61
N THR A 232 -17.58 -34.46 -9.57
CA THR A 232 -18.43 -35.63 -9.29
C THR A 232 -19.87 -35.22 -9.02
N ALA A 233 -20.09 -34.19 -8.20
CA ALA A 233 -21.44 -33.70 -7.89
C ALA A 233 -22.14 -33.14 -9.13
N ALA A 234 -21.42 -32.39 -9.99
CA ALA A 234 -21.95 -31.85 -11.23
C ALA A 234 -22.34 -32.95 -12.24
N GLY A 235 -21.70 -34.12 -12.20
CA GLY A 235 -22.01 -35.28 -13.05
C GLY A 235 -23.13 -36.19 -12.51
N SER A 236 -23.63 -35.97 -11.29
CA SER A 236 -24.53 -36.90 -10.58
C SER A 236 -26.00 -36.92 -11.03
N GLY A 237 -26.36 -36.18 -12.08
CA GLY A 237 -27.75 -36.04 -12.56
C GLY A 237 -28.64 -35.15 -11.68
N ASN A 238 -28.15 -34.68 -10.53
CA ASN A 238 -28.81 -33.66 -9.69
C ASN A 238 -27.88 -32.43 -9.53
N PRO A 239 -28.00 -31.41 -10.40
CA PRO A 239 -27.15 -30.23 -10.40
C PRO A 239 -27.11 -29.49 -9.05
N ARG A 240 -28.18 -29.57 -8.26
CA ARG A 240 -28.26 -28.88 -6.95
C ARG A 240 -27.26 -29.42 -5.93
N LEU A 241 -26.81 -30.68 -6.07
CA LEU A 241 -25.77 -31.24 -5.19
C LEU A 241 -24.41 -30.55 -5.36
N ALA A 242 -24.17 -29.91 -6.51
CA ALA A 242 -22.93 -29.19 -6.77
C ALA A 242 -22.82 -27.90 -5.95
N ALA A 243 -23.93 -27.26 -5.55
CA ALA A 243 -23.91 -25.97 -4.84
C ALA A 243 -23.10 -26.03 -3.52
N ASN A 244 -23.28 -27.10 -2.73
CA ASN A 244 -22.51 -27.29 -1.50
C ASN A 244 -21.04 -27.56 -1.76
N ARG A 245 -20.70 -28.22 -2.88
CA ARG A 245 -19.30 -28.48 -3.26
C ARG A 245 -18.58 -27.21 -3.71
N VAL A 246 -19.30 -26.26 -4.32
CA VAL A 246 -18.75 -24.93 -4.65
C VAL A 246 -18.31 -24.19 -3.38
N ALA A 247 -19.08 -24.26 -2.29
CA ALA A 247 -18.69 -23.63 -1.02
C ALA A 247 -17.38 -24.19 -0.46
N PHE A 248 -17.20 -25.52 -0.47
CA PHE A 248 -15.93 -26.13 -0.02
C PHE A 248 -14.75 -25.80 -0.93
N LEU A 249 -14.98 -25.74 -2.24
CA LEU A 249 -13.96 -25.29 -3.19
C LEU A 249 -13.58 -23.82 -2.95
N ARG A 250 -14.56 -22.95 -2.66
CA ARG A 250 -14.31 -21.56 -2.30
C ARG A 250 -13.42 -21.43 -1.05
N ASN A 251 -13.66 -22.25 -0.02
CA ASN A 251 -12.89 -22.20 1.22
C ASN A 251 -11.41 -22.52 1.02
N VAL A 252 -11.07 -23.37 0.04
CA VAL A 252 -9.66 -23.62 -0.29
C VAL A 252 -9.10 -22.57 -1.24
N LEU A 253 -9.91 -22.10 -2.20
CA LEU A 253 -9.51 -21.08 -3.19
C LEU A 253 -9.26 -19.71 -2.58
N VAL A 254 -10.01 -19.29 -1.55
CA VAL A 254 -9.86 -17.96 -0.91
C VAL A 254 -8.47 -17.73 -0.33
N ARG A 255 -7.72 -18.80 -0.07
CA ARG A 255 -6.34 -18.75 0.42
C ARG A 255 -5.31 -18.53 -0.71
N THR A 256 -5.72 -18.65 -1.97
CA THR A 256 -4.84 -18.52 -3.13
C THR A 256 -4.78 -17.06 -3.62
N PRO A 257 -3.60 -16.54 -3.97
CA PRO A 257 -3.44 -15.17 -4.49
C PRO A 257 -4.33 -14.86 -5.69
N GLN A 258 -4.34 -15.76 -6.69
CA GLN A 258 -5.15 -15.62 -7.91
C GLN A 258 -6.65 -15.41 -7.62
N TYR A 259 -7.21 -16.15 -6.66
CA TYR A 259 -8.63 -16.01 -6.30
C TYR A 259 -8.88 -14.69 -5.58
N ARG A 260 -8.00 -14.29 -4.64
CA ARG A 260 -8.10 -12.99 -3.95
C ARG A 260 -8.02 -11.83 -4.94
N LYS A 261 -7.07 -11.87 -5.90
CA LYS A 261 -6.96 -10.89 -6.99
C LYS A 261 -8.23 -10.84 -7.83
N SER A 262 -8.74 -12.00 -8.26
CA SER A 262 -10.02 -12.10 -9.00
C SER A 262 -11.21 -11.54 -8.22
N LEU A 263 -11.28 -11.76 -6.92
CA LEU A 263 -12.36 -11.27 -6.06
C LEU A 263 -12.28 -9.74 -5.87
N ARG A 264 -11.08 -9.20 -5.60
CA ARG A 264 -10.86 -7.74 -5.44
C ARG A 264 -11.24 -6.93 -6.69
N GLN A 265 -11.17 -7.53 -7.88
CA GLN A 265 -11.59 -6.90 -9.14
C GLN A 265 -13.11 -6.67 -9.25
N VAL A 266 -13.93 -7.44 -8.51
CA VAL A 266 -15.40 -7.40 -8.64
C VAL A 266 -16.11 -7.13 -7.32
N ARG A 267 -15.39 -7.10 -6.20
CA ARG A 267 -15.97 -6.87 -4.89
C ARG A 267 -15.00 -6.13 -3.98
N THR A 268 -15.49 -5.06 -3.36
CA THR A 268 -14.80 -4.37 -2.27
C THR A 268 -14.81 -5.26 -1.02
N PRO A 269 -13.69 -5.38 -0.29
CA PRO A 269 -13.64 -6.16 0.94
C PRO A 269 -14.70 -5.69 1.96
N PRO A 270 -15.41 -6.62 2.64
CA PRO A 270 -16.48 -6.27 3.59
C PRO A 270 -16.05 -5.28 4.68
N GLU A 271 -14.80 -5.41 5.15
CA GLU A 271 -14.18 -4.57 6.19
C GLU A 271 -14.05 -3.10 5.78
N GLU A 272 -14.01 -2.79 4.49
CA GLU A 272 -13.96 -1.41 3.99
C GLU A 272 -15.36 -0.77 3.91
N GLY A 273 -16.44 -1.56 3.93
CA GLY A 273 -17.83 -1.07 3.82
C GLY A 273 -18.20 -0.37 2.51
N GLY A 274 -17.23 -0.09 1.63
CA GLY A 274 -17.35 0.65 0.39
C GLY A 274 -16.05 1.39 0.05
N GLU A 275 -15.91 1.81 -1.21
CA GLU A 275 -14.75 2.56 -1.68
C GLU A 275 -14.99 4.06 -1.53
N PRO A 276 -14.05 4.81 -0.92
CA PRO A 276 -14.14 6.25 -0.91
C PRO A 276 -13.91 6.81 -2.32
N LEU A 277 -14.49 7.98 -2.57
CA LEU A 277 -14.14 8.77 -3.75
C LEU A 277 -12.77 9.39 -3.48
N ALA A 278 -11.73 8.87 -4.14
CA ALA A 278 -10.35 9.35 -4.02
C ALA A 278 -10.09 10.69 -4.74
N LYS A 279 -11.05 11.14 -5.56
CA LYS A 279 -10.96 12.33 -6.40
C LYS A 279 -12.25 13.14 -6.27
N PHE A 280 -12.14 14.45 -6.50
CA PHE A 280 -13.31 15.30 -6.64
C PHE A 280 -14.14 14.91 -7.86
N VAL A 281 -15.45 15.13 -7.77
CA VAL A 281 -16.41 14.85 -8.86
C VAL A 281 -16.67 16.10 -9.70
N SER A 282 -16.85 17.26 -9.05
CA SER A 282 -17.15 18.52 -9.76
C SER A 282 -15.96 19.46 -9.81
N LEU A 283 -15.19 19.54 -8.73
CA LEU A 283 -13.90 20.22 -8.71
C LEU A 283 -12.86 19.48 -9.55
N PRO A 284 -11.93 20.20 -10.18
CA PRO A 284 -10.76 19.55 -10.76
C PRO A 284 -9.94 18.91 -9.64
N SER A 285 -9.51 17.67 -9.86
CA SER A 285 -8.54 17.02 -8.98
C SER A 285 -7.23 17.81 -8.98
N PRO A 286 -6.57 17.99 -7.83
CA PRO A 286 -5.32 18.73 -7.78
C PRO A 286 -4.23 18.00 -8.55
N GLU A 287 -3.53 18.72 -9.42
CA GLU A 287 -2.30 18.22 -10.04
C GLU A 287 -1.14 18.39 -9.04
N PRO A 288 -0.33 17.36 -8.78
CA PRO A 288 0.87 17.50 -7.95
C PRO A 288 1.80 18.57 -8.51
N ASN A 289 2.04 19.62 -7.72
CA ASN A 289 2.71 20.81 -8.20
C ASN A 289 3.83 21.24 -7.27
N PRO A 290 5.09 20.82 -7.53
CA PRO A 290 6.23 21.29 -6.76
C PRO A 290 6.44 22.80 -6.95
N ALA A 291 7.29 23.37 -6.11
CA ALA A 291 7.80 24.71 -6.30
C ALA A 291 8.73 24.79 -7.54
N ALA A 292 9.15 26.00 -7.90
CA ALA A 292 10.06 26.17 -9.02
C ALA A 292 11.44 25.60 -8.69
N THR A 293 12.14 24.99 -9.65
CA THR A 293 13.49 24.45 -9.43
C THR A 293 14.48 25.50 -8.91
N ASP A 294 15.37 25.10 -8.01
CA ASP A 294 16.53 25.88 -7.58
C ASP A 294 17.75 25.56 -8.45
N THR A 295 17.78 26.08 -9.66
CA THR A 295 18.91 25.90 -10.58
C THR A 295 20.21 26.55 -10.10
N GLY A 296 20.16 27.31 -9.00
CA GLY A 296 21.32 27.90 -8.34
C GLY A 296 22.02 26.96 -7.36
N VAL A 297 21.51 25.74 -7.13
CA VAL A 297 22.15 24.75 -6.26
C VAL A 297 23.60 24.50 -6.69
N THR A 298 24.49 24.57 -5.70
CA THR A 298 25.91 24.24 -5.86
C THR A 298 26.35 23.28 -4.78
N PHE A 299 27.44 22.56 -5.02
CA PHE A 299 28.00 21.61 -4.06
C PHE A 299 29.41 22.02 -3.65
N THR A 300 29.63 22.19 -2.35
CA THR A 300 30.96 22.48 -1.79
C THR A 300 31.61 21.16 -1.38
N ALA A 301 32.66 20.75 -2.11
CA ALA A 301 33.36 19.50 -1.81
C ALA A 301 34.26 19.63 -0.57
N GLU A 302 33.99 18.82 0.44
CA GLU A 302 34.75 18.68 1.68
C GLU A 302 35.44 17.32 1.70
N THR A 303 36.77 17.29 1.61
CA THR A 303 37.53 16.03 1.69
C THR A 303 37.44 15.48 3.11
N LEU A 304 37.03 14.23 3.22
CA LEU A 304 36.93 13.55 4.51
C LEU A 304 38.27 12.91 4.82
N GLN A 305 38.86 13.24 5.97
CA GLN A 305 40.12 12.64 6.39
C GLN A 305 39.87 11.17 6.74
N SER A 306 40.45 10.26 5.97
CA SER A 306 40.67 8.90 6.45
C SER A 306 42.07 8.85 7.06
N ASP A 307 42.22 8.27 8.26
CA ASP A 307 43.51 8.12 8.96
C ASP A 307 44.58 7.33 8.16
N ALA A 308 44.26 6.91 6.93
CA ALA A 308 45.07 6.14 5.99
C ALA A 308 46.04 6.97 5.13
N GLY A 309 46.50 8.13 5.60
CA GLY A 309 47.61 8.86 4.95
C GLY A 309 47.38 9.26 3.48
N GLY A 310 46.13 9.55 3.08
CA GLY A 310 45.80 9.97 1.71
C GLY A 310 45.71 8.83 0.68
N LYS A 311 45.56 7.58 1.12
CA LYS A 311 45.25 6.43 0.24
C LYS A 311 43.99 6.69 -0.60
N ALA A 312 44.01 6.27 -1.87
CA ALA A 312 42.84 6.27 -2.74
C ALA A 312 41.92 5.07 -2.42
N TRP A 313 40.62 5.34 -2.30
CA TRP A 313 39.57 4.36 -2.05
C TRP A 313 38.78 4.06 -3.33
N PRO A 314 38.45 2.80 -3.61
CA PRO A 314 37.64 2.41 -4.76
C PRO A 314 36.12 2.49 -4.50
N TRP A 315 35.70 2.53 -3.23
CA TRP A 315 34.28 2.53 -2.84
C TRP A 315 34.01 3.50 -1.68
N SER A 316 32.84 4.15 -1.72
CA SER A 316 32.30 5.00 -0.66
C SER A 316 30.79 4.77 -0.48
N GLY A 317 30.21 5.17 0.65
CA GLY A 317 28.79 5.06 0.93
C GLY A 317 28.41 5.70 2.27
N VAL A 318 27.17 5.50 2.69
CA VAL A 318 26.65 5.97 3.98
C VAL A 318 25.91 4.85 4.71
N VAL A 319 25.93 4.90 6.03
CA VAL A 319 25.15 4.01 6.90
C VAL A 319 24.51 4.84 8.02
N SER A 320 23.18 4.75 8.16
CA SER A 320 22.51 5.24 9.36
C SER A 320 22.64 4.16 10.44
N LEU A 321 23.36 4.44 11.52
CA LEU A 321 23.68 3.41 12.52
C LEU A 321 22.48 3.06 13.40
N THR A 322 21.72 4.06 13.85
CA THR A 322 20.59 3.90 14.78
C THR A 322 19.30 4.55 14.28
N GLY A 323 19.31 5.10 13.05
CA GLY A 323 18.22 5.98 12.58
C GLY A 323 18.21 7.35 13.26
N GLU A 324 19.19 7.69 14.09
CA GLU A 324 19.28 8.99 14.77
C GLU A 324 20.51 9.78 14.31
N GLY A 325 20.34 11.08 14.07
CA GLY A 325 21.41 11.99 13.61
C GLY A 325 21.86 11.73 12.17
N ALA A 326 22.93 12.43 11.78
CA ALA A 326 23.54 12.26 10.46
C ALA A 326 24.07 10.83 10.23
N PRO A 327 23.87 10.25 9.02
CA PRO A 327 24.52 9.00 8.64
C PRO A 327 26.05 9.07 8.70
N ALA A 328 26.69 7.94 9.01
CA ALA A 328 28.14 7.83 8.97
C ALA A 328 28.62 7.52 7.55
N THR A 329 29.68 8.21 7.09
CA THR A 329 30.36 7.84 5.85
C THR A 329 31.13 6.54 6.01
N VAL A 330 31.10 5.69 4.98
CA VAL A 330 31.82 4.43 4.91
C VAL A 330 32.70 4.42 3.67
N VAL A 331 33.93 3.94 3.80
CA VAL A 331 34.85 3.70 2.67
C VAL A 331 35.32 2.26 2.69
N ALA A 332 35.58 1.69 1.51
CA ALA A 332 35.95 0.28 1.43
C ALA A 332 36.87 -0.05 0.26
N ASP A 333 37.64 -1.12 0.41
CA ASP A 333 38.38 -1.80 -0.65
C ASP A 333 38.29 -3.33 -0.48
N GLY A 334 39.02 -4.10 -1.28
CA GLY A 334 38.98 -5.57 -1.22
C GLY A 334 39.46 -6.16 0.12
N ARG A 335 40.08 -5.36 0.98
CA ARG A 335 40.66 -5.78 2.27
C ARG A 335 39.82 -5.34 3.45
N GLU A 336 39.31 -4.11 3.46
CA GLU A 336 38.71 -3.51 4.64
C GLU A 336 37.53 -2.59 4.31
N VAL A 337 36.61 -2.50 5.26
CA VAL A 337 35.55 -1.49 5.34
C VAL A 337 35.85 -0.60 6.54
N ARG A 338 35.84 0.72 6.35
CA ARG A 338 36.02 1.70 7.42
C ARG A 338 34.80 2.57 7.55
N ILE A 339 34.24 2.60 8.74
CA ILE A 339 33.19 3.54 9.12
C ILE A 339 33.90 4.74 9.73
N MET A 340 33.66 5.93 9.19
CA MET A 340 34.41 7.13 9.58
C MET A 340 34.13 7.58 11.03
N SER A 341 33.20 6.94 11.74
CA SER A 341 33.01 7.05 13.19
C SER A 341 34.09 6.36 14.02
N GLY A 342 34.90 5.46 13.42
CA GLY A 342 36.08 4.86 14.05
C GLY A 342 36.26 3.34 13.87
N ALA A 343 35.30 2.63 13.27
CA ALA A 343 35.39 1.17 13.10
C ALA A 343 36.12 0.77 11.81
N THR A 344 36.93 -0.31 11.88
CA THR A 344 37.54 -0.96 10.71
C THR A 344 37.23 -2.45 10.76
N LEU A 345 36.60 -2.96 9.70
CA LEU A 345 36.13 -4.33 9.57
C LEU A 345 36.79 -4.99 8.36
N ALA A 346 37.05 -6.30 8.43
CA ALA A 346 37.66 -7.02 7.33
C ALA A 346 36.63 -7.29 6.22
N PHE A 347 36.97 -6.93 4.98
CA PHE A 347 36.16 -7.27 3.81
C PHE A 347 36.54 -8.68 3.30
N PRO A 348 35.58 -9.53 2.90
CA PRO A 348 35.87 -10.87 2.39
C PRO A 348 36.61 -10.80 1.04
N GLY A 349 37.90 -11.21 1.03
CA GLY A 349 38.72 -11.31 -0.18
C GLY A 349 40.19 -10.90 -0.01
N GLY A 350 40.49 -10.04 0.97
CA GLY A 350 41.86 -9.58 1.22
C GLY A 350 42.41 -8.67 0.12
N SER A 351 43.70 -8.30 0.22
CA SER A 351 44.29 -7.27 -0.66
C SER A 351 44.41 -7.64 -2.14
N GLN A 352 44.18 -8.89 -2.50
CA GLN A 352 44.26 -9.39 -3.88
C GLN A 352 42.87 -9.51 -4.54
N ALA A 353 41.79 -9.44 -3.76
CA ALA A 353 40.44 -9.49 -4.31
C ALA A 353 40.03 -8.13 -4.90
N PRO A 354 39.14 -8.13 -5.91
CA PRO A 354 38.48 -6.91 -6.37
C PRO A 354 37.85 -6.14 -5.21
N ALA A 355 37.81 -4.82 -5.35
CA ALA A 355 37.05 -3.95 -4.45
C ALA A 355 35.55 -4.34 -4.44
N PRO A 356 34.81 -3.95 -3.39
CA PRO A 356 33.38 -4.17 -3.34
C PRO A 356 32.69 -3.62 -4.59
N GLY A 357 31.73 -4.39 -5.11
CA GLY A 357 30.83 -3.91 -6.15
C GLY A 357 29.94 -2.77 -5.65
N GLY A 358 29.12 -2.22 -6.56
CA GLY A 358 28.19 -1.14 -6.23
C GLY A 358 27.28 -1.42 -5.05
N HIS A 359 26.91 -2.67 -4.85
CA HIS A 359 26.03 -3.11 -3.76
C HIS A 359 26.75 -4.10 -2.82
N GLY A 360 28.09 -4.02 -2.73
CA GLY A 360 28.89 -4.97 -1.95
C GLY A 360 28.85 -4.78 -0.42
N ILE A 361 28.27 -3.67 0.05
CA ILE A 361 28.06 -3.37 1.47
C ILE A 361 26.59 -3.02 1.64
N LEU A 362 25.88 -3.88 2.37
CA LEU A 362 24.46 -3.73 2.71
C LEU A 362 24.33 -3.36 4.18
N SER A 363 23.47 -2.39 4.46
CA SER A 363 23.03 -1.97 5.78
C SER A 363 21.61 -2.48 6.03
N ALA A 364 21.40 -3.28 7.08
CA ALA A 364 20.10 -3.81 7.47
C ALA A 364 20.07 -4.13 8.96
N ASP A 365 18.95 -3.93 9.64
CA ASP A 365 18.75 -4.47 11.00
C ASP A 365 18.30 -5.94 10.87
N LEU A 366 19.17 -6.88 11.24
CA LEU A 366 18.95 -8.32 11.05
C LEU A 366 18.51 -9.02 12.34
N ASN A 367 18.52 -8.33 13.48
CA ASN A 367 18.18 -8.88 14.80
C ASN A 367 17.18 -8.02 15.59
N TYR A 368 16.56 -7.06 14.93
CA TYR A 368 15.48 -6.19 15.43
C TYR A 368 15.85 -5.33 16.63
N ASP A 369 17.11 -4.98 16.80
CA ASP A 369 17.53 -4.13 17.93
C ASP A 369 17.53 -2.63 17.59
N TRP A 370 16.97 -2.27 16.43
CA TRP A 370 16.95 -0.93 15.85
C TRP A 370 18.34 -0.36 15.56
N LYS A 371 19.34 -1.24 15.47
CA LYS A 371 20.68 -0.90 15.01
C LYS A 371 20.93 -1.55 13.67
N THR A 372 21.76 -0.88 12.88
CA THR A 372 22.02 -1.32 11.52
C THR A 372 23.23 -2.23 11.49
N ASP A 373 22.99 -3.51 11.22
CA ASP A 373 24.02 -4.49 10.93
C ASP A 373 24.57 -4.31 9.51
N LEU A 374 25.72 -4.93 9.26
CA LEU A 374 26.42 -4.85 7.98
C LEU A 374 26.61 -6.22 7.35
N VAL A 375 26.26 -6.33 6.07
CA VAL A 375 26.55 -7.49 5.24
C VAL A 375 27.53 -7.09 4.16
N PHE A 376 28.68 -7.76 4.13
CA PHE A 376 29.69 -7.57 3.09
C PHE A 376 29.62 -8.72 2.11
N ALA A 377 29.40 -8.42 0.83
CA ALA A 377 29.33 -9.40 -0.25
C ALA A 377 30.29 -9.00 -1.37
N GLY A 378 31.24 -9.87 -1.68
CA GLY A 378 32.23 -9.63 -2.72
C GLY A 378 32.78 -10.92 -3.30
N ALA A 379 33.83 -10.80 -4.11
CA ALA A 379 34.45 -11.94 -4.78
C ALA A 379 35.08 -12.97 -3.81
N GLY A 380 35.37 -12.56 -2.56
CA GLY A 380 35.94 -13.44 -1.54
C GLY A 380 34.92 -14.05 -0.57
N GLY A 381 33.62 -13.86 -0.78
CA GLY A 381 32.58 -14.39 0.12
C GLY A 381 31.59 -13.37 0.62
N VAL A 382 30.77 -13.83 1.57
CA VAL A 382 29.83 -13.03 2.35
C VAL A 382 30.20 -13.04 3.85
N ARG A 383 30.14 -11.88 4.52
CA ARG A 383 30.37 -11.75 5.97
C ARG A 383 29.28 -10.87 6.59
N LEU A 384 28.82 -11.24 7.78
CA LEU A 384 27.77 -10.53 8.51
C LEU A 384 28.37 -9.99 9.82
N PHE A 385 28.18 -8.70 10.06
CA PHE A 385 28.66 -8.01 11.26
C PHE A 385 27.49 -7.38 12.01
N ARG A 386 27.33 -7.80 13.26
CA ARG A 386 26.35 -7.20 14.17
C ARG A 386 26.89 -5.93 14.81
N GLN A 387 26.07 -4.88 14.84
CA GLN A 387 26.36 -3.66 15.57
C GLN A 387 26.11 -3.86 17.08
N GLY A 388 27.10 -3.49 17.89
CA GLY A 388 26.94 -3.30 19.33
C GLY A 388 26.66 -1.82 19.62
N ASP A 389 27.62 -1.13 20.22
CA ASP A 389 27.67 0.34 20.21
C ASP A 389 28.25 0.84 18.87
N ALA A 390 28.21 2.16 18.60
CA ALA A 390 28.61 2.75 17.31
C ALA A 390 30.01 2.32 16.79
N ASN A 391 30.92 1.92 17.67
CA ASN A 391 32.28 1.47 17.34
C ASN A 391 32.55 -0.01 17.68
N GLN A 392 31.56 -0.75 18.17
CA GLN A 392 31.71 -2.16 18.51
C GLN A 392 30.96 -3.01 17.50
N TRP A 393 31.68 -3.93 16.86
CA TRP A 393 31.15 -4.78 15.80
C TRP A 393 31.57 -6.22 16.05
N ARG A 394 30.64 -7.16 15.88
CA ARG A 394 30.90 -8.59 16.04
C ARG A 394 30.67 -9.29 14.72
N ASP A 395 31.66 -10.05 14.24
CA ASP A 395 31.44 -10.99 13.14
C ASP A 395 30.51 -12.12 13.63
N VAL A 396 29.29 -12.13 13.09
CA VAL A 396 28.26 -13.13 13.38
C VAL A 396 28.14 -14.18 12.28
N THR A 397 28.97 -14.12 11.24
CA THR A 397 29.03 -15.14 10.17
C THR A 397 29.06 -16.58 10.73
N PRO A 398 29.83 -16.90 11.79
CA PRO A 398 29.84 -18.25 12.36
C PRO A 398 28.51 -18.71 13.00
N LEU A 399 27.62 -17.78 13.35
CA LEU A 399 26.32 -18.06 13.96
C LEU A 399 25.25 -18.39 12.90
N THR A 400 25.47 -17.98 11.65
CA THR A 400 24.51 -18.09 10.53
C THR A 400 24.10 -19.51 10.14
N LYS A 401 24.87 -20.53 10.56
CA LYS A 401 24.75 -21.93 10.11
C LYS A 401 24.86 -22.10 8.58
N LEU A 402 25.28 -21.07 7.84
CA LEU A 402 25.51 -21.16 6.42
C LEU A 402 26.64 -22.12 6.11
N SER A 403 26.51 -22.86 5.00
CA SER A 403 27.56 -23.76 4.56
C SER A 403 28.80 -22.97 4.09
N PRO A 404 30.01 -23.54 4.19
CA PRO A 404 31.22 -22.93 3.63
C PRO A 404 31.13 -22.62 2.13
N ALA A 405 30.27 -23.34 1.40
CA ALA A 405 30.05 -23.10 -0.03
C ALA A 405 29.29 -21.79 -0.30
N ILE A 406 28.41 -21.36 0.61
CA ILE A 406 27.73 -20.06 0.54
C ILE A 406 28.67 -18.97 1.06
N ILE A 407 29.26 -19.17 2.24
CA ILE A 407 30.11 -18.17 2.90
C ILE A 407 31.30 -17.73 2.04
N ASN A 408 31.84 -18.62 1.20
CA ASN A 408 33.02 -18.37 0.38
C ASN A 408 32.73 -18.33 -1.14
N ASP A 409 31.46 -18.27 -1.55
CA ASP A 409 31.11 -18.05 -2.97
C ASP A 409 31.49 -16.63 -3.43
N SER A 410 31.46 -16.38 -4.74
CA SER A 410 31.74 -15.04 -5.30
C SER A 410 30.45 -14.27 -5.55
N TYR A 411 30.36 -13.07 -4.95
CA TYR A 411 29.19 -12.19 -5.04
C TYR A 411 29.52 -10.84 -5.68
N ALA A 412 28.56 -10.29 -6.42
CA ALA A 412 28.60 -8.96 -7.01
C ALA A 412 27.90 -7.89 -6.13
N GLY A 413 27.01 -8.31 -5.24
CA GLY A 413 26.29 -7.44 -4.31
C GLY A 413 25.30 -8.18 -3.41
N ALA A 414 24.76 -7.43 -2.45
CA ALA A 414 23.74 -7.85 -1.51
C ALA A 414 22.65 -6.76 -1.38
N TRP A 415 21.40 -7.17 -1.18
CA TRP A 415 20.25 -6.29 -0.98
C TRP A 415 19.36 -6.84 0.14
N ALA A 416 18.68 -5.95 0.87
CA ALA A 416 17.69 -6.33 1.88
C ALA A 416 16.29 -6.39 1.25
N ALA A 417 15.54 -7.42 1.59
CA ALA A 417 14.13 -7.59 1.26
C ALA A 417 13.51 -8.54 2.29
N ASP A 418 12.24 -8.36 2.61
CA ASP A 418 11.46 -9.32 3.40
C ASP A 418 10.67 -10.17 2.39
N VAL A 419 11.27 -11.25 1.86
CA VAL A 419 10.76 -11.89 0.64
C VAL A 419 9.55 -12.79 0.89
N ASP A 420 9.35 -13.26 2.12
CA ASP A 420 8.20 -14.05 2.52
C ASP A 420 7.16 -13.25 3.32
N LEU A 421 7.42 -11.96 3.58
CA LEU A 421 6.55 -11.01 4.31
C LEU A 421 6.27 -11.47 5.74
N ASP A 422 7.27 -12.05 6.39
CA ASP A 422 7.20 -12.53 7.76
C ASP A 422 7.75 -11.51 8.77
N GLY A 423 8.11 -10.31 8.31
CA GLY A 423 8.66 -9.25 9.14
C GLY A 423 10.17 -9.32 9.30
N ASP A 424 10.83 -10.37 8.79
CA ASP A 424 12.27 -10.51 8.87
C ASP A 424 12.99 -9.97 7.63
N LEU A 425 14.05 -9.18 7.80
CA LEU A 425 14.87 -8.79 6.65
C LEU A 425 15.76 -9.95 6.21
N ASP A 426 15.52 -10.40 4.99
CA ASP A 426 16.32 -11.37 4.27
C ASP A 426 17.43 -10.70 3.45
N ILE A 427 18.40 -11.49 3.05
CA ILE A 427 19.53 -11.03 2.24
C ILE A 427 19.46 -11.66 0.85
N VAL A 428 19.19 -10.83 -0.16
CA VAL A 428 19.30 -11.21 -1.57
C VAL A 428 20.76 -11.08 -2.01
N LEU A 429 21.39 -12.18 -2.42
CA LEU A 429 22.77 -12.24 -2.87
C LEU A 429 22.86 -12.43 -4.39
N GLY A 430 23.51 -11.48 -5.06
CA GLY A 430 23.80 -11.57 -6.48
C GLY A 430 25.12 -12.27 -6.72
N LYS A 431 25.07 -13.52 -7.19
CA LYS A 431 26.29 -14.25 -7.55
C LYS A 431 27.03 -13.57 -8.71
N THR A 432 28.37 -13.65 -8.70
CA THR A 432 29.15 -13.24 -9.87
C THR A 432 28.81 -14.11 -11.08
N GLU A 433 28.61 -15.42 -10.86
CA GLU A 433 28.18 -16.38 -11.87
C GLU A 433 27.03 -17.25 -11.33
N GLY A 434 25.91 -17.28 -12.05
CA GLY A 434 24.73 -18.08 -11.72
C GLY A 434 23.56 -17.27 -11.15
N ALA A 435 22.50 -17.98 -10.78
CA ALA A 435 21.28 -17.37 -10.26
C ALA A 435 21.49 -16.70 -8.89
N ALA A 436 20.64 -15.71 -8.57
CA ALA A 436 20.60 -15.11 -7.25
C ALA A 436 20.28 -16.17 -6.17
N ARG A 437 20.71 -15.88 -4.95
CA ARG A 437 20.37 -16.66 -3.75
C ARG A 437 19.70 -15.73 -2.76
N VAL A 438 18.72 -16.22 -2.01
CA VAL A 438 18.13 -15.48 -0.91
C VAL A 438 18.45 -16.20 0.39
N LEU A 439 19.02 -15.48 1.35
CA LEU A 439 19.24 -15.96 2.70
C LEU A 439 18.06 -15.49 3.56
N ARG A 440 17.12 -16.39 3.81
CA ARG A 440 15.94 -16.12 4.62
C ARG A 440 16.32 -16.11 6.09
N ASN A 441 16.11 -14.99 6.76
CA ASN A 441 16.46 -14.79 8.16
C ASN A 441 15.45 -15.52 9.05
N ASN A 442 15.92 -16.35 9.98
CA ASN A 442 15.03 -17.09 10.90
C ASN A 442 14.78 -16.35 12.22
N GLY A 443 15.28 -15.11 12.35
CA GLY A 443 15.16 -14.30 13.57
C GLY A 443 16.05 -14.75 14.74
N ASP A 444 16.88 -15.79 14.56
CA ASP A 444 17.74 -16.40 15.59
C ASP A 444 19.23 -16.41 15.22
N ASP A 445 19.65 -15.44 14.40
CA ASP A 445 20.98 -15.33 13.77
C ASP A 445 21.27 -16.40 12.72
N THR A 446 20.32 -17.28 12.40
CA THR A 446 20.50 -18.35 11.40
C THR A 446 19.72 -18.06 10.13
N PHE A 447 20.17 -18.64 9.01
CA PHE A 447 19.59 -18.39 7.71
C PHE A 447 19.27 -19.68 6.96
N ASN A 448 18.12 -19.69 6.27
CA ASN A 448 17.77 -20.73 5.30
C ASN A 448 18.04 -20.23 3.87
N LEU A 449 18.43 -21.13 2.98
CA LEU A 449 18.62 -20.79 1.57
C LEU A 449 17.29 -20.92 0.82
N LEU A 450 16.85 -19.84 0.18
CA LEU A 450 15.73 -19.82 -0.76
C LEU A 450 16.20 -19.47 -2.17
N GLU A 451 15.42 -19.91 -3.16
CA GLU A 451 15.60 -19.58 -4.58
C GLU A 451 14.26 -19.11 -5.20
N PRO A 452 13.67 -18.01 -4.68
CA PRO A 452 12.30 -17.60 -5.03
C PRO A 452 12.16 -17.15 -6.49
N PHE A 453 13.23 -16.59 -7.07
CA PHE A 453 13.25 -16.06 -8.43
C PHE A 453 13.53 -17.14 -9.49
N SER A 454 12.82 -18.27 -9.40
CA SER A 454 12.94 -19.35 -10.38
C SER A 454 12.57 -18.84 -11.78
N GLY A 455 13.41 -19.13 -12.78
CA GLY A 455 13.24 -18.60 -14.15
C GLY A 455 13.88 -17.22 -14.41
N ALA A 456 14.52 -16.59 -13.42
CA ALA A 456 15.36 -15.42 -13.65
C ALA A 456 16.52 -15.76 -14.59
N ALA A 457 16.85 -14.84 -15.50
CA ALA A 457 17.90 -15.01 -16.49
C ALA A 457 19.16 -14.24 -16.07
N GLY A 458 20.32 -14.86 -16.25
CA GLY A 458 21.61 -14.23 -15.97
C GLY A 458 21.89 -14.03 -14.48
N SER A 459 23.04 -13.43 -14.19
CA SER A 459 23.50 -13.17 -12.83
C SER A 459 23.07 -11.78 -12.35
N LEU A 460 22.57 -11.67 -11.12
CA LEU A 460 22.03 -10.42 -10.57
C LEU A 460 23.13 -9.35 -10.39
N ARG A 461 22.83 -8.10 -10.78
CA ARG A 461 23.71 -6.93 -10.70
C ARG A 461 23.06 -5.70 -10.07
N GLY A 462 21.73 -5.62 -10.09
CA GLY A 462 20.95 -4.60 -9.40
C GLY A 462 19.60 -5.17 -8.98
N PHE A 463 19.03 -4.66 -7.90
CA PHE A 463 17.78 -5.15 -7.33
C PHE A 463 17.01 -3.98 -6.73
N ALA A 464 15.70 -3.96 -6.94
CA ALA A 464 14.77 -3.03 -6.29
C ALA A 464 13.59 -3.82 -5.71
N TRP A 465 13.10 -3.34 -4.55
CA TRP A 465 12.05 -3.96 -3.74
C TRP A 465 10.96 -2.93 -3.46
N ALA A 466 9.83 -3.03 -4.15
CA ALA A 466 8.79 -1.99 -4.17
C ALA A 466 7.48 -2.54 -4.73
N ASP A 467 6.33 -2.07 -4.26
CA ASP A 467 5.00 -2.45 -4.77
C ASP A 467 4.77 -1.82 -6.16
N ILE A 468 5.13 -2.55 -7.23
CA ILE A 468 5.07 -2.04 -8.59
C ILE A 468 3.66 -2.14 -9.15
N ASP A 469 2.91 -3.20 -8.84
CA ASP A 469 1.55 -3.42 -9.34
C ASP A 469 0.43 -2.84 -8.46
N ALA A 470 0.80 -2.19 -7.35
CA ALA A 470 -0.05 -1.51 -6.39
C ALA A 470 -1.08 -2.44 -5.72
N ASP A 471 -0.70 -3.69 -5.45
CA ASP A 471 -1.55 -4.68 -4.81
C ASP A 471 -1.33 -4.84 -3.29
N GLY A 472 -0.40 -4.05 -2.75
CA GLY A 472 -0.05 -3.94 -1.34
C GLY A 472 1.14 -4.78 -0.91
N ASP A 473 1.77 -5.52 -1.84
CA ASP A 473 2.92 -6.37 -1.58
C ASP A 473 4.14 -5.89 -2.41
N PRO A 474 5.34 -5.72 -1.82
CA PRO A 474 6.49 -5.29 -2.59
C PRO A 474 6.97 -6.37 -3.58
N ASP A 475 7.21 -5.96 -4.82
CA ASP A 475 7.71 -6.76 -5.93
C ASP A 475 9.22 -6.66 -6.09
N ALA A 476 9.82 -7.66 -6.74
CA ALA A 476 11.25 -7.71 -7.02
C ALA A 476 11.56 -7.32 -8.47
N THR A 477 12.31 -6.24 -8.67
CA THR A 477 12.89 -5.89 -9.98
C THR A 477 14.38 -6.24 -10.02
N LEU A 478 14.78 -7.15 -10.91
CA LEU A 478 16.13 -7.64 -11.05
C LEU A 478 16.79 -7.05 -12.32
N LEU A 479 17.99 -6.49 -12.17
CA LEU A 479 18.90 -6.14 -13.27
C LEU A 479 19.96 -7.22 -13.40
N ASN A 480 19.99 -7.93 -14.53
CA ASN A 480 20.96 -9.00 -14.76
C ASN A 480 22.27 -8.53 -15.42
N ALA A 481 23.25 -9.42 -15.51
CA ALA A 481 24.57 -9.16 -16.08
C ALA A 481 24.59 -8.84 -17.60
N ASP A 482 23.48 -9.08 -18.30
CA ASP A 482 23.28 -8.72 -19.71
C ASP A 482 22.57 -7.35 -19.88
N GLY A 483 22.09 -6.77 -18.77
CA GLY A 483 21.45 -5.45 -18.73
C GLY A 483 19.96 -5.52 -19.01
N GLN A 484 19.36 -6.68 -18.80
CA GLN A 484 17.92 -6.88 -18.89
C GLN A 484 17.30 -6.69 -17.50
N LEU A 485 16.16 -6.01 -17.48
CA LEU A 485 15.31 -5.89 -16.31
C LEU A 485 14.26 -7.01 -16.34
N GLN A 486 14.02 -7.63 -15.19
CA GLN A 486 12.99 -8.65 -14.98
C GLN A 486 12.22 -8.32 -13.71
N VAL A 487 10.89 -8.34 -13.77
CA VAL A 487 10.03 -8.05 -12.60
C VAL A 487 9.34 -9.32 -12.17
N PHE A 488 9.40 -9.61 -10.88
CA PHE A 488 8.72 -10.71 -10.23
C PHE A 488 7.66 -10.16 -9.30
N ALA A 489 6.39 -10.43 -9.62
CA ALA A 489 5.27 -10.09 -8.77
C ALA A 489 5.29 -10.96 -7.51
N ASN A 490 5.13 -10.35 -6.35
CA ASN A 490 5.12 -11.05 -5.06
C ASN A 490 3.72 -11.61 -4.78
N GLU A 491 3.59 -12.94 -4.82
CA GLU A 491 2.32 -13.63 -4.56
C GLU A 491 2.15 -13.98 -3.06
N ARG A 492 3.00 -13.39 -2.20
CA ARG A 492 3.19 -13.67 -0.77
C ARG A 492 3.74 -15.06 -0.48
N ALA A 493 4.08 -15.32 0.79
CA ALA A 493 4.57 -16.61 1.27
C ALA A 493 5.80 -17.13 0.48
N GLY A 494 6.67 -16.20 0.06
CA GLY A 494 7.87 -16.48 -0.71
C GLY A 494 7.62 -17.00 -2.14
N GLN A 495 6.39 -16.86 -2.66
CA GLN A 495 6.04 -17.22 -4.03
C GLN A 495 6.13 -16.01 -4.95
N PHE A 496 6.71 -16.19 -6.13
CA PHE A 496 6.89 -15.11 -7.09
C PHE A 496 6.53 -15.56 -8.50
N THR A 497 5.87 -14.66 -9.23
CA THR A 497 5.52 -14.85 -10.64
C THR A 497 6.33 -13.90 -11.50
N LEU A 498 7.08 -14.42 -12.48
CA LEU A 498 7.76 -13.58 -13.47
C LEU A 498 6.72 -12.87 -14.35
N LEU A 499 6.77 -11.54 -14.37
CA LEU A 499 5.92 -10.70 -15.22
C LEU A 499 6.43 -10.65 -16.68
N PRO A 500 5.57 -10.22 -17.64
CA PRO A 500 5.98 -10.04 -19.03
C PRO A 500 7.23 -9.15 -19.17
N SER A 501 8.05 -9.43 -20.18
CA SER A 501 9.30 -8.73 -20.42
C SER A 501 9.12 -7.22 -20.56
N LEU A 502 10.03 -6.45 -19.93
CA LEU A 502 10.01 -4.99 -19.97
C LEU A 502 10.53 -4.46 -21.32
N PRO A 503 9.87 -3.48 -21.94
CA PRO A 503 10.29 -2.90 -23.22
C PRO A 503 11.34 -1.79 -23.05
N THR A 504 12.40 -2.03 -22.27
CA THR A 504 13.44 -1.02 -22.00
C THR A 504 14.28 -0.65 -23.24
N GLY A 505 14.22 -1.49 -24.29
CA GLY A 505 14.80 -1.26 -25.62
C GLY A 505 16.31 -1.39 -25.71
N ASN A 506 17.05 -0.99 -24.67
CA ASN A 506 18.51 -0.99 -24.59
C ASN A 506 19.03 -1.70 -23.33
N ARG A 507 20.33 -2.01 -23.33
CA ARG A 507 21.10 -2.53 -22.19
C ARG A 507 21.08 -1.52 -21.03
N ALA A 508 20.41 -1.87 -19.93
CA ALA A 508 20.41 -1.09 -18.69
C ALA A 508 21.73 -1.31 -17.93
N VAL A 509 22.23 -0.24 -17.29
CA VAL A 509 23.46 -0.22 -16.47
C VAL A 509 23.20 0.23 -15.04
N GLY A 510 22.05 0.87 -14.77
CA GLY A 510 21.58 1.27 -13.45
C GLY A 510 20.05 1.15 -13.33
N LEU A 511 19.57 1.00 -12.09
CA LEU A 511 18.17 0.75 -11.73
C LEU A 511 17.80 1.61 -10.51
N SER A 512 16.60 2.18 -10.51
CA SER A 512 15.94 2.81 -9.35
C SER A 512 14.42 2.60 -9.45
N VAL A 513 13.68 2.89 -8.39
CA VAL A 513 12.21 2.92 -8.38
C VAL A 513 11.73 4.21 -7.72
N ALA A 514 10.72 4.87 -8.29
CA ALA A 514 10.10 6.08 -7.73
C ALA A 514 8.78 6.39 -8.43
N ASP A 515 7.86 7.08 -7.75
CA ASP A 515 6.71 7.76 -8.39
C ASP A 515 7.23 9.04 -9.08
N ILE A 516 7.87 8.87 -10.25
CA ILE A 516 8.59 9.96 -10.92
C ILE A 516 7.64 10.86 -11.73
N ASN A 517 6.50 10.33 -12.14
CA ASN A 517 5.46 11.03 -12.90
C ASN A 517 4.34 11.60 -12.02
N ARG A 518 4.33 11.29 -10.71
CA ARG A 518 3.38 11.77 -9.70
C ARG A 518 1.96 11.29 -9.96
N ASP A 519 1.80 10.07 -10.45
CA ASP A 519 0.48 9.46 -10.63
C ASP A 519 0.04 8.61 -9.42
N GLY A 520 0.91 8.45 -8.42
CA GLY A 520 0.67 7.67 -7.21
C GLY A 520 1.11 6.20 -7.32
N LEU A 521 1.56 5.76 -8.50
CA LEU A 521 2.14 4.44 -8.74
C LEU A 521 3.66 4.55 -8.80
N LEU A 522 4.35 3.47 -8.43
CA LEU A 522 5.81 3.44 -8.48
C LEU A 522 6.27 3.01 -9.87
N ASP A 523 7.20 3.76 -10.44
CA ASP A 523 7.81 3.46 -11.73
C ASP A 523 9.20 2.85 -11.58
N ILE A 524 9.53 1.95 -12.50
CA ILE A 524 10.90 1.45 -12.65
C ILE A 524 11.69 2.45 -13.50
N LEU A 525 12.84 2.88 -12.99
CA LEU A 525 13.76 3.78 -13.70
C LEU A 525 14.98 3.00 -14.17
N ALA A 526 15.24 3.04 -15.48
CA ALA A 526 16.38 2.40 -16.12
C ALA A 526 17.35 3.44 -16.67
N LEU A 527 18.60 3.42 -16.20
CA LEU A 527 19.70 4.13 -16.85
C LEU A 527 20.31 3.20 -17.89
N ASN A 528 20.20 3.56 -19.17
CA ASN A 528 20.71 2.77 -20.29
C ASN A 528 22.14 3.12 -20.65
N ALA A 529 22.85 2.16 -21.26
CA ALA A 529 24.23 2.32 -21.71
C ALA A 529 24.41 3.46 -22.74
N ASP A 530 23.36 3.89 -23.45
CA ASP A 530 23.38 5.05 -24.36
C ASP A 530 23.08 6.39 -23.66
N GLY A 531 23.08 6.39 -22.32
CA GLY A 531 22.86 7.57 -21.47
C GLY A 531 21.39 7.93 -21.24
N ARG A 532 20.43 7.24 -21.86
CA ARG A 532 18.99 7.50 -21.60
C ARG A 532 18.61 7.08 -20.20
N ILE A 533 17.80 7.91 -19.54
CA ILE A 533 17.04 7.52 -18.35
C ILE A 533 15.59 7.34 -18.80
N VAL A 534 15.10 6.11 -18.67
CA VAL A 534 13.77 5.70 -19.12
C VAL A 534 12.94 5.28 -17.92
N ARG A 535 11.73 5.81 -17.82
CA ARG A 535 10.69 5.34 -16.92
C ARG A 535 9.93 4.18 -17.56
N VAL A 536 9.64 3.14 -16.79
CA VAL A 536 8.77 2.02 -17.16
C VAL A 536 7.65 1.90 -16.12
N SER A 537 6.42 2.17 -16.54
CA SER A 537 5.22 2.16 -15.72
C SER A 537 4.39 0.91 -16.03
N ILE A 538 3.86 0.25 -15.00
CA ILE A 538 2.92 -0.84 -15.21
C ILE A 538 1.55 -0.28 -15.62
N ASN A 539 0.86 -1.00 -16.48
CA ASN A 539 -0.55 -0.79 -16.77
C ASN A 539 -1.28 -2.11 -16.53
N SER A 540 -1.94 -2.17 -15.38
CA SER A 540 -2.73 -3.32 -14.92
C SER A 540 -4.19 -3.28 -15.40
N GLU A 541 -4.60 -2.22 -16.11
CA GLU A 541 -5.96 -2.08 -16.65
C GLU A 541 -6.10 -2.83 -17.99
N GLY A 542 -6.27 -4.16 -17.92
CA GLY A 542 -6.42 -4.97 -19.12
C GLY A 542 -6.83 -6.42 -18.86
N THR A 543 -7.44 -7.04 -19.87
CA THR A 543 -7.91 -8.44 -19.81
C THR A 543 -6.83 -9.45 -20.22
N ALA A 544 -5.70 -8.95 -20.73
CA ALA A 544 -4.56 -9.73 -21.22
C ALA A 544 -3.39 -9.81 -20.22
N GLY A 545 -3.60 -9.40 -18.96
CA GLY A 545 -2.55 -9.26 -17.95
C GLY A 545 -1.86 -7.89 -17.95
N PRO A 546 -0.87 -7.67 -17.07
CA PRO A 546 -0.18 -6.39 -16.96
C PRO A 546 0.62 -6.09 -18.24
N THR A 547 0.57 -4.84 -18.68
CA THR A 547 1.35 -4.30 -19.80
C THR A 547 2.29 -3.21 -19.30
N TRP A 548 3.25 -2.79 -20.12
CA TRP A 548 4.25 -1.79 -19.74
C TRP A 548 4.20 -0.58 -20.67
N ASN A 549 4.21 0.61 -20.07
CA ASN A 549 4.37 1.88 -20.77
C ASN A 549 5.78 2.43 -20.51
N THR A 550 6.38 3.11 -21.48
CA THR A 550 7.74 3.67 -21.33
C THR A 550 7.82 5.11 -21.80
N ALA A 551 8.59 5.93 -21.08
CA ALA A 551 8.92 7.29 -21.48
C ALA A 551 10.41 7.60 -21.22
N GLU A 552 11.07 8.27 -22.16
CA GLU A 552 12.41 8.84 -21.93
C GLU A 552 12.26 10.13 -21.13
N LEU A 553 12.83 10.15 -19.91
CA LEU A 553 12.76 11.29 -19.01
C LEU A 553 13.84 12.32 -19.35
N THR A 554 15.07 11.84 -19.56
CA THR A 554 16.23 12.65 -19.89
C THR A 554 17.35 11.79 -20.44
N ARG A 555 18.45 12.43 -20.86
CA ARG A 555 19.64 11.77 -21.35
C ARG A 555 20.90 12.41 -20.78
N TRP A 556 21.78 11.57 -20.23
CA TRP A 556 23.15 11.95 -19.93
C TRP A 556 23.96 12.01 -21.22
N THR A 557 24.28 13.23 -21.65
CA THR A 557 25.12 13.46 -22.82
C THR A 557 26.51 13.94 -22.37
N ILE A 558 27.55 13.28 -22.88
CA ILE A 558 28.95 13.71 -22.69
C ILE A 558 29.53 13.97 -24.08
N PRO A 559 29.83 15.24 -24.45
CA PRO A 559 30.31 15.58 -25.78
C PRO A 559 31.55 14.76 -26.19
N GLY A 560 31.48 14.10 -27.35
CA GLY A 560 32.62 13.36 -27.93
C GLY A 560 32.88 11.97 -27.33
N SER A 561 31.99 11.44 -26.50
CA SER A 561 32.10 10.09 -25.93
C SER A 561 30.76 9.34 -25.93
N ASP A 562 30.81 8.01 -25.94
CA ASP A 562 29.69 7.18 -25.53
C ASP A 562 29.64 7.19 -23.99
N PRO A 563 28.63 7.83 -23.37
CA PRO A 563 28.69 8.17 -21.96
C PRO A 563 28.76 6.92 -21.06
N LEU A 564 28.15 5.79 -21.47
CA LEU A 564 28.02 4.59 -20.64
C LEU A 564 28.17 3.26 -21.41
N GLY A 565 28.45 3.25 -22.72
CA GLY A 565 28.53 2.02 -23.52
C GLY A 565 29.46 0.94 -22.96
N ASN A 566 30.56 1.36 -22.33
CA ASN A 566 31.56 0.48 -21.71
C ASN A 566 31.37 0.30 -20.19
N ALA A 567 30.36 0.90 -19.58
CA ALA A 567 30.10 0.72 -18.16
C ALA A 567 29.77 -0.75 -17.86
N ALA A 568 30.38 -1.30 -16.81
CA ALA A 568 30.00 -2.60 -16.29
C ALA A 568 28.58 -2.52 -15.72
N ILE A 569 27.78 -3.56 -15.90
CA ILE A 569 26.40 -3.57 -15.41
C ILE A 569 26.40 -3.67 -13.89
N GLY A 570 25.60 -2.82 -13.23
CA GLY A 570 25.65 -2.64 -11.77
C GLY A 570 26.80 -1.73 -11.30
N ALA A 571 27.58 -1.16 -12.23
CA ALA A 571 28.59 -0.15 -11.91
C ALA A 571 28.08 1.29 -12.05
N ALA A 572 26.84 1.49 -12.49
CA ALA A 572 26.18 2.79 -12.44
C ALA A 572 25.15 2.82 -11.31
N ARG A 573 24.95 4.01 -10.72
CA ARG A 573 23.90 4.30 -9.74
C ARG A 573 22.95 5.34 -10.31
N LEU A 574 21.67 5.14 -10.05
CA LEU A 574 20.60 6.07 -10.35
C LEU A 574 19.85 6.32 -9.04
N PHE A 575 19.70 7.58 -8.66
CA PHE A 575 18.93 7.99 -7.48
C PHE A 575 17.77 8.86 -7.93
N ALA A 576 16.62 8.68 -7.29
CA ALA A 576 15.50 9.60 -7.34
C ALA A 576 15.34 10.21 -5.94
N ALA A 577 15.60 11.51 -5.81
CA ALA A 577 15.59 12.22 -4.53
C ALA A 577 15.35 13.71 -4.75
N ASP A 578 14.70 14.41 -3.82
CA ASP A 578 14.43 15.86 -3.95
C ASP A 578 15.62 16.68 -3.41
N ILE A 579 16.53 17.07 -4.30
CA ILE A 579 17.84 17.63 -3.93
C ILE A 579 17.76 19.13 -3.69
N ASP A 580 16.80 19.79 -4.32
CA ASP A 580 16.55 21.21 -4.13
C ASP A 580 15.42 21.54 -3.12
N ASN A 581 14.78 20.51 -2.56
CA ASN A 581 13.64 20.56 -1.64
C ASN A 581 12.38 21.18 -2.24
N ASN A 582 12.22 21.24 -3.57
CA ASN A 582 11.08 21.90 -4.18
C ASN A 582 9.77 21.10 -4.12
N GLY A 583 9.81 19.84 -3.69
CA GLY A 583 8.69 18.89 -3.65
C GLY A 583 8.65 17.92 -4.83
N GLY A 584 9.61 17.97 -5.75
CA GLY A 584 9.75 17.10 -6.90
C GLY A 584 10.94 16.16 -6.73
N LEU A 585 10.78 14.87 -7.05
CA LEU A 585 11.92 13.96 -7.11
C LEU A 585 12.83 14.33 -8.30
N ASP A 586 14.09 14.65 -8.00
CA ASP A 586 15.15 14.89 -8.96
C ASP A 586 15.89 13.59 -9.29
N LEU A 587 16.74 13.62 -10.33
CA LEU A 587 17.54 12.46 -10.74
C LEU A 587 19.04 12.72 -10.52
N VAL A 588 19.76 11.72 -10.00
CA VAL A 588 21.24 11.70 -9.98
C VAL A 588 21.74 10.41 -10.60
N ALA A 589 22.56 10.51 -11.63
CA ALA A 589 23.25 9.38 -12.23
C ALA A 589 24.75 9.46 -11.93
N SER A 590 25.39 8.32 -11.65
CA SER A 590 26.81 8.25 -11.33
C SER A 590 27.44 6.93 -11.79
N VAL A 591 28.72 6.93 -12.17
CA VAL A 591 29.46 5.72 -12.60
C VAL A 591 30.64 5.43 -11.69
N MET A 592 30.70 4.19 -11.21
CA MET A 592 31.66 3.75 -10.19
C MET A 592 33.04 3.40 -10.74
N ASN A 593 33.16 2.92 -11.99
CA ASN A 593 34.44 2.46 -12.58
C ASN A 593 34.60 2.88 -14.05
N GLY A 594 35.76 3.48 -14.39
CA GLY A 594 36.44 3.42 -15.70
C GLY A 594 35.74 3.82 -17.01
N ALA A 595 34.45 4.16 -17.04
CA ALA A 595 33.72 4.37 -18.29
C ALA A 595 33.92 5.75 -18.94
N SER A 596 34.39 6.76 -18.19
CA SER A 596 34.78 8.05 -18.79
C SER A 596 36.27 8.05 -19.06
N THR A 597 36.66 8.15 -20.33
CA THR A 597 38.03 8.52 -20.72
C THR A 597 38.42 9.79 -19.97
N ALA A 598 39.42 9.69 -19.11
CA ALA A 598 40.07 10.85 -18.53
C ALA A 598 40.77 11.61 -19.67
N GLY A 599 40.04 12.50 -20.33
CA GLY A 599 40.63 13.67 -20.96
C GLY A 599 41.24 14.54 -19.86
N SER A 600 42.20 15.39 -20.24
CA SER A 600 42.95 16.33 -19.38
C SER A 600 42.09 17.31 -18.57
N ASP A 601 40.76 17.25 -18.69
CA ASP A 601 39.80 18.22 -18.20
C ASP A 601 38.93 17.65 -17.04
N GLY A 602 39.21 16.44 -16.56
CA GLY A 602 38.54 15.88 -15.37
C GLY A 602 37.06 15.52 -15.59
N GLY A 603 36.81 14.47 -16.39
CA GLY A 603 35.47 14.06 -16.84
C GLY A 603 34.38 13.98 -15.75
N THR A 604 33.13 14.24 -16.16
CA THR A 604 31.95 14.19 -15.29
C THR A 604 31.58 12.74 -14.97
N PHE A 605 31.87 12.29 -13.74
CA PHE A 605 31.49 10.94 -13.25
C PHE A 605 30.06 10.85 -12.73
N SER A 606 29.39 11.99 -12.58
CA SER A 606 28.01 12.09 -12.13
C SER A 606 27.33 13.31 -12.76
N GLN A 607 26.01 13.24 -12.87
CA GLN A 607 25.16 14.31 -13.35
C GLN A 607 23.85 14.30 -12.55
N ALA A 608 23.36 15.50 -12.20
CA ALA A 608 22.06 15.68 -11.57
C ALA A 608 21.11 16.42 -12.51
N TRP A 609 19.81 16.16 -12.40
CA TRP A 609 18.76 16.90 -13.09
C TRP A 609 17.60 17.19 -12.17
N LEU A 610 17.13 18.43 -12.18
CA LEU A 610 16.06 18.92 -11.33
C LEU A 610 14.69 18.80 -12.01
N SER A 611 13.65 18.44 -11.25
CA SER A 611 12.25 18.41 -11.68
C SER A 611 11.47 19.60 -11.13
N GLY A 612 10.56 20.20 -11.92
CA GLY A 612 9.94 21.49 -11.58
C GLY A 612 8.46 21.70 -11.87
N LYS A 613 7.98 22.86 -11.39
CA LYS A 613 6.66 23.44 -11.63
C LYS A 613 6.41 23.65 -13.13
N ASN A 614 5.47 22.92 -13.73
CA ASN A 614 5.01 22.97 -15.14
C ASN A 614 5.69 22.03 -16.16
N GLU A 615 6.43 21.02 -15.74
CA GLU A 615 6.91 19.95 -16.64
C GLU A 615 5.80 18.91 -16.89
N ARG A 616 4.70 19.32 -17.55
CA ARG A 616 3.58 18.44 -17.94
C ARG A 616 4.01 17.24 -18.79
N GLU A 617 5.12 17.40 -19.49
CA GLU A 617 5.89 16.33 -20.10
C GLU A 617 7.06 16.14 -19.16
N GLU A 618 7.20 14.98 -18.51
CA GLU A 618 8.21 14.56 -17.51
C GLU A 618 9.66 14.91 -17.92
N LYS A 619 9.97 16.20 -17.93
CA LYS A 619 11.22 16.77 -18.39
C LYS A 619 12.05 17.08 -17.16
N PHE A 620 13.36 17.13 -17.37
CA PHE A 620 14.32 17.30 -16.30
C PHE A 620 15.37 18.31 -16.75
N THR A 621 15.64 19.29 -15.90
CA THR A 621 16.63 20.33 -16.18
C THR A 621 18.00 19.90 -15.64
N ALA A 622 18.96 19.65 -16.52
CA ALA A 622 20.32 19.28 -16.11
C ALA A 622 20.95 20.39 -15.27
N LEU A 623 21.48 20.02 -14.11
CA LEU A 623 22.25 20.95 -13.29
C LEU A 623 23.58 21.27 -13.98
N GLY A 624 23.82 22.56 -14.25
CA GLY A 624 25.01 23.02 -14.95
C GLY A 624 26.28 23.05 -14.10
N THR A 625 26.14 22.96 -12.78
CA THR A 625 27.25 22.93 -11.83
C THR A 625 27.72 21.48 -11.60
N PRO A 626 29.03 21.22 -11.51
CA PRO A 626 29.53 19.89 -11.20
C PRO A 626 29.03 19.41 -9.83
N THR A 627 28.68 18.13 -9.73
CA THR A 627 28.31 17.48 -8.46
C THR A 627 29.45 17.46 -7.44
N GLY A 628 30.70 17.70 -7.88
CA GLY A 628 31.89 17.72 -7.04
C GLY A 628 32.38 16.34 -6.59
N ALA A 629 31.63 15.27 -6.86
CA ALA A 629 31.91 13.90 -6.48
C ALA A 629 31.51 12.91 -7.57
N ARG A 630 32.20 11.78 -7.65
CA ARG A 630 31.58 10.52 -8.09
C ARG A 630 30.61 10.11 -6.99
N VAL A 631 29.32 10.31 -7.20
CA VAL A 631 28.28 10.14 -6.17
C VAL A 631 28.05 8.66 -5.89
N PHE A 632 28.11 8.30 -4.61
CA PHE A 632 27.80 6.97 -4.09
C PHE A 632 26.53 7.00 -3.22
N ALA A 633 26.23 8.09 -2.53
CA ALA A 633 25.00 8.21 -1.77
C ALA A 633 24.48 9.64 -1.78
N VAL A 634 23.16 9.76 -1.57
CA VAL A 634 22.43 11.02 -1.40
C VAL A 634 21.81 10.97 -0.01
N ALA A 635 22.20 11.87 0.88
CA ALA A 635 21.72 11.89 2.27
C ALA A 635 21.95 13.26 2.89
N ASP A 636 21.13 13.66 3.86
CA ASP A 636 21.41 14.83 4.69
C ASP A 636 22.53 14.49 5.70
N MET A 637 23.73 15.02 5.44
CA MET A 637 24.92 14.73 6.25
C MET A 637 25.26 15.86 7.22
N THR A 638 24.55 16.98 7.16
CA THR A 638 24.75 18.17 7.99
C THR A 638 23.59 18.42 8.95
N GLU A 639 22.51 17.64 8.84
CA GLU A 639 21.26 17.78 9.59
C GLU A 639 20.62 19.17 9.38
N ASP A 640 20.80 19.74 8.18
CA ASP A 640 20.24 21.03 7.79
C ASP A 640 19.02 20.91 6.86
N GLY A 641 18.60 19.68 6.57
CA GLY A 641 17.47 19.36 5.73
C GLY A 641 17.74 19.36 4.24
N ARG A 642 18.98 19.57 3.81
CA ARG A 642 19.37 19.50 2.40
C ARG A 642 20.11 18.20 2.15
N LEU A 643 19.76 17.54 1.06
CA LEU A 643 20.45 16.32 0.65
C LEU A 643 21.83 16.67 0.08
N ASP A 644 22.87 16.11 0.70
CA ASP A 644 24.26 16.17 0.27
C ASP A 644 24.64 14.96 -0.58
N PHE A 645 25.76 15.07 -1.28
CA PHE A 645 26.35 13.93 -1.98
C PHE A 645 27.56 13.38 -1.23
N VAL A 646 27.59 12.07 -0.99
CA VAL A 646 28.76 11.38 -0.46
C VAL A 646 29.38 10.54 -1.56
N GLY A 647 30.69 10.61 -1.70
CA GLY A 647 31.36 9.96 -2.82
C GLY A 647 32.87 10.02 -2.78
N LEU A 648 33.46 9.93 -3.97
CA LEU A 648 34.90 9.94 -4.19
C LEU A 648 35.28 11.06 -5.17
N SER A 649 36.45 11.66 -4.97
CA SER A 649 37.09 12.51 -5.98
C SER A 649 37.54 11.69 -7.19
N ALA A 650 37.98 12.37 -8.26
CA ALA A 650 38.62 11.72 -9.41
C ALA A 650 39.88 10.93 -9.02
N SER A 651 40.58 11.32 -7.94
CA SER A 651 41.75 10.64 -7.39
C SER A 651 41.40 9.56 -6.34
N GLY A 652 40.12 9.29 -6.11
CA GLY A 652 39.66 8.28 -5.15
C GLY A 652 39.70 8.75 -3.68
N GLN A 653 39.77 10.05 -3.41
CA GLN A 653 39.68 10.56 -2.04
C GLN A 653 38.21 10.65 -1.62
N PRO A 654 37.83 10.15 -0.42
CA PRO A 654 36.47 10.29 0.07
C PRO A 654 36.14 11.74 0.36
N LEU A 655 34.96 12.16 -0.05
CA LEU A 655 34.47 13.51 0.17
C LEU A 655 32.96 13.54 0.34
N ARG A 656 32.50 14.58 1.01
CA ARG A 656 31.09 15.01 1.03
C ARG A 656 30.98 16.30 0.21
N ALA A 657 30.07 16.33 -0.75
CA ALA A 657 29.72 17.53 -1.49
C ALA A 657 28.48 18.15 -0.83
N VAL A 658 28.71 19.20 -0.03
CA VAL A 658 27.66 19.83 0.79
C VAL A 658 26.79 20.73 -0.08
N ASN A 659 25.48 20.52 -0.01
CA ASN A 659 24.48 21.25 -0.79
C ASN A 659 24.35 22.70 -0.32
N ARG A 660 24.43 23.62 -1.28
CA ARG A 660 24.27 25.07 -1.10
C ARG A 660 23.19 25.56 -2.06
N GLY A 661 21.94 25.28 -1.74
CA GLY A 661 20.78 25.84 -2.42
C GLY A 661 20.65 27.35 -2.19
N THR A 662 20.04 28.03 -3.16
CA THR A 662 19.77 29.48 -3.13
C THR A 662 18.37 29.81 -2.64
N LYS A 663 17.46 28.81 -2.62
CA LYS A 663 16.10 28.95 -2.12
C LYS A 663 15.93 28.37 -0.73
N ASN A 664 15.07 29.00 0.05
CA ASN A 664 14.71 28.58 1.41
C ASN A 664 13.47 27.68 1.37
N TYR A 665 13.57 26.56 0.64
CA TYR A 665 12.52 25.56 0.65
C TYR A 665 12.55 24.72 1.92
N HIS A 666 11.36 24.32 2.34
CA HIS A 666 11.10 23.54 3.52
C HIS A 666 11.28 22.05 3.25
N TRP A 667 11.40 21.27 4.31
CA TRP A 667 11.61 19.83 4.22
C TRP A 667 10.97 19.08 5.39
N GLN A 668 10.90 17.76 5.28
CA GLN A 668 10.47 16.87 6.34
C GLN A 668 11.25 15.56 6.26
N VAL A 669 11.85 15.11 7.38
CA VAL A 669 12.40 13.76 7.49
C VAL A 669 11.49 12.91 8.36
N ILE A 670 11.21 11.70 7.91
CA ILE A 670 10.40 10.70 8.63
C ILE A 670 11.30 9.51 8.96
N ARG A 671 11.27 9.09 10.22
CA ARG A 671 11.93 7.87 10.71
C ARG A 671 10.88 6.79 10.94
N PRO A 672 10.64 5.89 9.98
CA PRO A 672 9.75 4.76 10.20
C PRO A 672 10.41 3.77 11.16
N ARG A 673 9.68 3.32 12.18
CA ARG A 673 10.15 2.31 13.12
C ARG A 673 9.05 1.36 13.59
N SER A 674 9.37 0.08 13.78
CA SER A 674 8.50 -0.85 14.50
C SER A 674 8.32 -0.40 15.97
N GLN A 675 7.18 -0.71 16.58
CA GLN A 675 6.92 -0.33 17.99
C GLN A 675 7.80 -1.07 18.98
N GLN A 676 8.04 -2.35 18.72
CA GLN A 676 8.82 -3.22 19.59
C GLN A 676 10.02 -3.74 18.82
N ALA A 677 11.18 -3.70 19.49
CA ALA A 677 12.40 -4.34 19.03
C ALA A 677 12.21 -5.86 18.92
N THR A 678 11.45 -6.49 19.83
CA THR A 678 11.17 -7.94 19.75
C THR A 678 9.71 -8.19 20.11
N GLY A 679 9.02 -9.10 19.39
CA GLY A 679 7.71 -9.61 19.84
C GLY A 679 6.44 -9.24 19.05
N ASP A 680 6.51 -8.97 17.74
CA ASP A 680 5.35 -9.23 16.85
C ASP A 680 5.78 -9.79 15.48
N GLN A 681 7.00 -9.51 14.99
CA GLN A 681 7.56 -10.09 13.75
C GLN A 681 6.54 -10.11 12.59
N ARG A 682 5.94 -8.95 12.30
CA ARG A 682 5.00 -8.78 11.18
C ARG A 682 5.44 -7.70 10.21
N ILE A 683 6.45 -6.93 10.59
CA ILE A 683 7.16 -5.97 9.77
C ILE A 683 8.61 -5.95 10.23
N ASN A 684 9.50 -5.57 9.33
CA ASN A 684 10.87 -5.29 9.70
C ASN A 684 11.02 -3.95 10.44
N SER A 685 12.13 -3.81 11.18
CA SER A 685 12.41 -2.70 12.11
C SER A 685 12.15 -1.30 11.58
N PHE A 686 12.34 -1.07 10.28
CA PHE A 686 12.24 0.25 9.67
C PHE A 686 11.20 0.30 8.55
N GLY A 687 10.38 -0.74 8.38
CA GLY A 687 9.34 -0.78 7.34
C GLY A 687 9.88 -0.82 5.90
N ILE A 688 11.10 -1.31 5.68
CA ILE A 688 11.74 -1.47 4.37
C ILE A 688 10.84 -2.25 3.42
N GLY A 689 10.65 -1.73 2.21
CA GLY A 689 9.72 -2.25 1.20
C GLY A 689 8.32 -1.64 1.26
N GLY A 690 7.95 -1.00 2.37
CA GLY A 690 6.72 -0.23 2.47
C GLY A 690 6.81 1.08 1.68
N GLU A 691 5.74 1.86 1.74
CA GLU A 691 5.61 3.11 1.00
C GLU A 691 5.25 4.27 1.93
N MET A 692 5.65 5.48 1.55
CA MET A 692 5.33 6.69 2.26
C MET A 692 4.93 7.80 1.29
N GLU A 693 3.77 8.40 1.53
CA GLU A 693 3.22 9.51 0.77
C GLU A 693 3.08 10.72 1.69
N ILE A 694 3.68 11.85 1.30
CA ILE A 694 3.49 13.13 1.99
C ILE A 694 2.54 14.00 1.18
N ARG A 695 1.68 14.72 1.88
CA ARG A 695 0.76 15.68 1.30
C ARG A 695 0.82 16.99 2.04
N SER A 696 0.99 18.08 1.29
CA SER A 696 1.01 19.43 1.82
C SER A 696 0.36 20.42 0.85
N GLY A 697 -0.89 20.80 1.11
CA GLY A 697 -1.68 21.59 0.17
C GLY A 697 -1.86 20.88 -1.17
N LEU A 698 -1.19 21.37 -2.22
CA LEU A 698 -1.19 20.80 -3.57
C LEU A 698 0.04 19.93 -3.87
N LEU A 699 0.99 19.88 -2.95
CA LEU A 699 2.15 19.03 -3.05
C LEU A 699 1.77 17.61 -2.64
N VAL A 700 2.16 16.63 -3.46
CA VAL A 700 2.11 15.20 -3.16
C VAL A 700 3.43 14.61 -3.63
N GLN A 701 4.04 13.78 -2.79
CA GLN A 701 5.23 13.01 -3.13
C GLN A 701 5.14 11.64 -2.47
N LYS A 702 5.38 10.58 -3.25
CA LYS A 702 5.38 9.19 -2.79
C LYS A 702 6.78 8.58 -2.97
N GLN A 703 7.23 7.83 -1.97
CA GLN A 703 8.55 7.18 -1.95
C GLN A 703 8.46 5.78 -1.33
N VAL A 704 9.34 4.89 -1.78
CA VAL A 704 9.56 3.59 -1.14
C VAL A 704 10.41 3.78 0.11
N ILE A 705 10.07 3.06 1.18
CA ILE A 705 10.89 3.00 2.38
C ILE A 705 12.10 2.10 2.09
N THR A 706 13.24 2.71 1.83
CA THR A 706 14.50 2.02 1.51
C THR A 706 15.58 2.20 2.58
N SER A 707 15.30 3.03 3.59
CA SER A 707 16.23 3.33 4.68
C SER A 707 15.48 3.76 5.95
N PRO A 708 16.15 3.76 7.12
CA PRO A 708 15.58 4.27 8.37
C PRO A 708 15.25 5.77 8.38
N LEU A 709 15.71 6.52 7.35
CA LEU A 709 15.49 7.96 7.18
C LEU A 709 14.91 8.19 5.78
N ILE A 710 13.71 8.76 5.69
CA ILE A 710 13.08 9.15 4.43
C ILE A 710 12.90 10.66 4.42
N HIS A 711 13.49 11.34 3.43
CA HIS A 711 13.46 12.79 3.28
C HIS A 711 12.45 13.21 2.21
N PHE A 712 11.70 14.27 2.50
CA PHE A 712 10.78 14.92 1.56
C PHE A 712 11.09 16.42 1.51
N GLY A 713 11.17 16.98 0.30
CA GLY A 713 11.09 18.43 0.13
C GLY A 713 9.64 18.88 0.16
N LEU A 714 9.41 20.05 0.76
CA LEU A 714 8.08 20.64 0.91
C LEU A 714 7.89 21.93 0.09
N GLY A 715 8.93 22.35 -0.64
CA GLY A 715 8.92 23.59 -1.40
C GLY A 715 8.63 24.78 -0.50
N GLU A 716 7.57 25.53 -0.81
CA GLU A 716 7.15 26.71 -0.04
C GLU A 716 6.22 26.36 1.12
N GLN A 717 5.91 25.08 1.35
CA GLN A 717 4.96 24.67 2.37
C GLN A 717 5.62 24.58 3.74
N THR A 718 5.00 25.21 4.75
CA THR A 718 5.53 25.29 6.13
C THR A 718 5.08 24.14 7.04
N ARG A 719 4.30 23.20 6.51
CA ARG A 719 3.79 22.03 7.23
C ARG A 719 3.51 20.89 6.26
N ALA A 720 3.40 19.66 6.75
CA ALA A 720 2.78 18.55 6.05
C ALA A 720 1.38 18.30 6.64
N ASP A 721 0.35 18.29 5.80
CA ASP A 721 -1.02 18.03 6.25
C ASP A 721 -1.18 16.55 6.63
N VAL A 722 -0.61 15.65 5.81
CA VAL A 722 -0.64 14.20 6.01
C VAL A 722 0.71 13.60 5.61
N VAL A 723 1.23 12.68 6.41
CA VAL A 723 2.24 11.70 6.02
C VAL A 723 1.62 10.32 6.17
N ARG A 724 1.24 9.70 5.05
CA ARG A 724 0.64 8.36 5.00
C ARG A 724 1.74 7.32 4.80
N ILE A 725 1.73 6.28 5.61
CA ILE A 725 2.70 5.19 5.60
C ILE A 725 1.94 3.89 5.36
N VAL A 726 2.22 3.20 4.27
CA VAL A 726 1.77 1.83 4.05
C VAL A 726 2.93 0.93 4.42
N TRP A 727 2.80 0.23 5.55
CA TRP A 727 3.82 -0.69 6.03
C TRP A 727 3.92 -1.91 5.10
N PRO A 728 5.06 -2.65 5.07
CA PRO A 728 5.25 -3.80 4.18
C PRO A 728 4.18 -4.90 4.28
N ASN A 729 3.44 -4.95 5.39
CA ASN A 729 2.32 -5.87 5.59
C ASN A 729 0.97 -5.34 5.07
N GLY A 730 0.97 -4.22 4.34
CA GLY A 730 -0.21 -3.56 3.79
C GLY A 730 -1.00 -2.70 4.78
N SER A 731 -0.58 -2.59 6.05
CA SER A 731 -1.30 -1.78 7.04
C SER A 731 -1.06 -0.27 6.80
N PRO A 732 -2.09 0.55 6.56
CA PRO A 732 -1.93 2.00 6.41
C PRO A 732 -1.88 2.72 7.77
N ARG A 733 -1.00 3.69 7.92
CA ARG A 733 -0.93 4.64 9.06
C ARG A 733 -0.77 6.06 8.52
N ALA A 734 -1.05 7.05 9.35
CA ALA A 734 -0.85 8.44 8.99
C ALA A 734 -0.44 9.27 10.21
N GLU A 735 0.48 10.19 9.99
CA GLU A 735 0.75 11.31 10.88
C GLU A 735 0.17 12.58 10.25
N PHE A 736 -0.30 13.51 11.09
CA PHE A 736 -1.07 14.67 10.64
C PHE A 736 -0.51 15.97 11.19
N ASP A 737 -0.73 17.06 10.45
CA ASP A 737 -0.45 18.46 10.87
C ASP A 737 1.01 18.68 11.35
N LEU A 738 1.98 18.03 10.71
CA LEU A 738 3.39 18.11 11.08
C LEU A 738 3.97 19.46 10.65
N GLN A 739 4.67 20.16 11.54
CA GLN A 739 5.46 21.33 11.16
C GLN A 739 6.60 20.93 10.22
N ALA A 740 6.96 21.78 9.26
CA ALA A 740 8.13 21.54 8.42
C ALA A 740 9.45 21.72 9.20
N ASP A 741 10.56 21.41 8.53
CA ASP A 741 11.94 21.62 8.96
C ASP A 741 12.32 20.84 10.21
N GLN A 742 11.82 19.60 10.30
CA GLN A 742 12.10 18.71 11.42
C GLN A 742 12.20 17.25 10.98
N THR A 743 12.76 16.45 11.88
CA THR A 743 12.73 14.99 11.81
C THR A 743 11.70 14.47 12.80
N ILE A 744 10.77 13.64 12.35
CA ILE A 744 9.81 12.97 13.25
C ILE A 744 10.01 11.45 13.25
N LEU A 745 9.67 10.82 14.37
CA LEU A 745 9.58 9.37 14.49
C LEU A 745 8.13 8.95 14.20
N ALA A 746 7.93 8.08 13.21
CA ALA A 746 6.65 7.49 12.89
C ALA A 746 6.69 6.00 13.29
N GLU A 747 6.15 5.70 14.47
CA GLU A 747 6.09 4.34 14.98
C GLU A 747 4.91 3.58 14.37
N GLN A 748 5.12 2.33 13.99
CA GLN A 748 4.02 1.43 13.67
C GLN A 748 3.15 1.28 14.92
N ARG A 749 1.83 1.51 14.79
CA ARG A 749 0.86 1.29 15.87
C ARG A 749 -0.01 0.10 15.46
N LEU A 750 0.04 -1.06 16.10
CA LEU A 750 -0.83 -2.18 15.70
C LEU A 750 -2.29 -1.90 16.09
N LYS A 751 -3.24 -2.31 15.24
CA LYS A 751 -4.67 -2.35 15.62
C LYS A 751 -4.95 -3.74 16.17
N GLY A 752 -5.39 -3.85 17.42
CA GLY A 752 -5.93 -5.10 17.99
C GLY A 752 -7.30 -5.42 17.40
N SER A 753 -7.74 -6.67 17.47
CA SER A 753 -8.99 -7.13 16.86
C SER A 753 -9.60 -8.38 17.51
N CYS A 754 -10.79 -8.28 18.10
CA CYS A 754 -11.44 -9.39 18.78
C CYS A 754 -11.88 -10.53 17.83
N PRO A 755 -11.79 -11.81 18.23
CA PRO A 755 -12.42 -12.93 17.53
C PRO A 755 -13.95 -12.88 17.62
N SER A 756 -14.66 -13.65 16.79
CA SER A 756 -16.13 -13.70 16.78
C SER A 756 -16.67 -15.12 16.97
N LEU A 757 -17.76 -15.28 17.74
CA LEU A 757 -18.48 -16.54 17.97
C LEU A 757 -19.75 -16.61 17.13
N PHE A 758 -19.91 -17.74 16.42
CA PHE A 758 -21.08 -18.08 15.63
C PHE A 758 -21.69 -19.40 16.11
N ALA A 759 -23.02 -19.50 16.03
CA ALA A 759 -23.77 -20.71 16.38
C ALA A 759 -24.78 -21.07 15.29
N TRP A 760 -24.93 -22.38 15.01
CA TRP A 760 -25.95 -22.86 14.09
C TRP A 760 -27.33 -22.77 14.73
N ASN A 761 -28.21 -21.95 14.15
CA ASN A 761 -29.56 -21.71 14.70
C ASN A 761 -30.64 -22.63 14.13
N GLY A 762 -30.27 -23.66 13.36
CA GLY A 762 -31.21 -24.57 12.69
C GLY A 762 -31.47 -24.21 11.22
N LYS A 763 -31.18 -22.98 10.81
CA LYS A 763 -31.30 -22.51 9.41
C LYS A 763 -29.97 -22.10 8.79
N GLY A 764 -29.09 -21.52 9.61
CA GLY A 764 -27.82 -20.96 9.17
C GLY A 764 -26.85 -20.79 10.33
N MET A 765 -25.61 -20.41 10.01
CA MET A 765 -24.70 -19.86 11.02
C MET A 765 -25.14 -18.44 11.35
N ASP A 766 -25.34 -18.18 12.63
CA ASP A 766 -25.77 -16.89 13.16
C ASP A 766 -24.67 -16.32 14.06
N PHE A 767 -24.44 -15.02 13.97
CA PHE A 767 -23.51 -14.33 14.84
C PHE A 767 -24.07 -14.33 16.26
N VAL A 768 -23.30 -14.84 17.21
CA VAL A 768 -23.67 -14.82 18.64
C VAL A 768 -23.20 -13.49 19.22
N LYS A 769 -21.89 -13.27 19.18
CA LYS A 769 -21.22 -12.07 19.68
C LYS A 769 -19.73 -12.08 19.30
N ASP A 770 -19.06 -10.95 19.50
CA ASP A 770 -17.61 -10.92 19.52
C ASP A 770 -17.12 -11.64 20.78
N CYS A 771 -16.21 -12.58 20.57
CA CYS A 771 -15.44 -13.21 21.64
C CYS A 771 -14.40 -12.20 22.11
N THR A 772 -14.57 -11.80 23.35
CA THR A 772 -13.53 -11.22 24.17
C THR A 772 -12.34 -12.21 24.27
N PRO A 773 -11.10 -11.68 24.23
CA PRO A 773 -10.27 -11.82 25.40
C PRO A 773 -10.00 -10.43 25.98
N TRP A 774 -11.03 -9.82 26.57
CA TRP A 774 -10.76 -8.67 27.45
C TRP A 774 -10.22 -9.17 28.79
N SER A 775 -10.60 -10.38 29.19
CA SER A 775 -10.23 -11.05 30.44
C SER A 775 -8.71 -11.02 30.72
N SER A 776 -7.86 -11.26 29.72
CA SER A 776 -6.48 -10.73 29.66
C SER A 776 -5.79 -11.21 28.38
N ALA A 777 -5.76 -10.40 27.33
CA ALA A 777 -4.97 -10.75 26.15
C ALA A 777 -3.47 -10.87 26.54
N LEU A 778 -2.86 -11.98 26.12
CA LEU A 778 -1.44 -12.24 26.34
C LEU A 778 -0.62 -11.11 25.72
N GLY A 779 0.14 -10.39 26.55
CA GLY A 779 0.95 -9.26 26.07
C GLY A 779 0.18 -7.95 25.85
N LEU A 780 -1.09 -7.85 26.28
CA LEU A 780 -1.89 -6.64 26.16
C LEU A 780 -1.18 -5.45 26.81
N ARG A 781 -0.89 -4.42 26.02
CA ARG A 781 -0.37 -3.15 26.51
C ARG A 781 -1.54 -2.28 26.95
N ILE A 782 -1.64 -2.00 28.25
CA ILE A 782 -2.68 -1.10 28.80
C ILE A 782 -2.29 0.37 28.53
N ASN A 783 -1.00 0.63 28.34
CA ASN A 783 -0.43 1.89 27.88
C ASN A 783 0.97 1.63 27.26
N ALA A 784 1.69 2.69 26.87
CA ALA A 784 3.00 2.59 26.22
C ALA A 784 4.11 1.93 27.08
N GLN A 785 3.88 1.69 28.38
CA GLN A 785 4.90 1.23 29.33
C GLN A 785 4.53 -0.10 30.01
N ASP A 786 3.24 -0.34 30.24
CA ASP A 786 2.76 -1.45 31.06
C ASP A 786 2.08 -2.54 30.22
N THR A 787 2.54 -3.77 30.42
CA THR A 787 1.86 -4.97 29.95
C THR A 787 0.93 -5.46 31.06
N ALA A 788 -0.32 -5.74 30.72
CA ALA A 788 -1.28 -6.33 31.64
C ALA A 788 -0.78 -7.70 32.13
N ASP A 789 -0.92 -7.96 33.43
CA ASP A 789 -0.81 -9.32 33.96
C ASP A 789 -1.91 -10.21 33.35
N ILE A 790 -1.63 -11.51 33.26
CA ILE A 790 -2.64 -12.51 32.88
C ILE A 790 -3.54 -12.74 34.09
N LEU A 791 -4.59 -11.93 34.20
CA LEU A 791 -5.43 -11.89 35.40
C LEU A 791 -6.65 -12.80 35.28
N GLN A 792 -7.22 -12.97 34.08
CA GLN A 792 -8.38 -13.82 33.85
C GLN A 792 -8.17 -14.67 32.58
N PRO A 793 -7.70 -15.92 32.71
CA PRO A 793 -7.46 -16.82 31.56
C PRO A 793 -8.73 -17.54 31.07
N GLU A 794 -9.88 -17.33 31.73
CA GLU A 794 -11.16 -17.99 31.42
C GLU A 794 -12.26 -16.97 31.11
N GLU A 795 -13.04 -17.27 30.07
CA GLU A 795 -14.09 -16.40 29.53
C GLU A 795 -15.40 -17.17 29.39
N TRP A 796 -16.53 -16.53 29.74
CA TRP A 796 -17.86 -17.12 29.64
C TRP A 796 -18.70 -16.34 28.63
N ASN A 797 -19.16 -17.01 27.58
CA ASN A 797 -20.02 -16.41 26.56
C ASN A 797 -21.41 -17.07 26.60
N LYS A 798 -22.47 -16.27 26.73
CA LYS A 798 -23.85 -16.78 26.63
C LYS A 798 -24.20 -16.98 25.16
N ILE A 799 -24.58 -18.21 24.81
CA ILE A 799 -25.24 -18.52 23.54
C ILE A 799 -26.75 -18.59 23.81
N PRO A 800 -27.57 -17.69 23.25
CA PRO A 800 -29.02 -17.79 23.39
C PRO A 800 -29.53 -19.13 22.84
N GLY A 801 -30.44 -19.79 23.56
CA GLY A 801 -31.01 -21.06 23.12
C GLY A 801 -31.72 -20.96 21.76
N SER A 802 -32.25 -19.78 21.41
CA SER A 802 -32.82 -19.48 20.09
C SER A 802 -31.80 -19.48 18.95
N LYS A 803 -30.50 -19.33 19.25
CA LYS A 803 -29.40 -19.31 18.28
C LYS A 803 -28.61 -20.62 18.21
N LEU A 804 -28.99 -21.64 18.99
CA LEU A 804 -28.28 -22.92 19.06
C LEU A 804 -29.20 -24.10 18.83
N ALA A 805 -29.05 -24.77 17.68
CA ALA A 805 -29.76 -25.98 17.32
C ALA A 805 -28.78 -27.12 17.03
N SER A 806 -29.19 -28.35 17.33
CA SER A 806 -28.40 -29.54 16.97
C SER A 806 -28.50 -29.82 15.47
N ARG A 807 -27.38 -30.21 14.87
CA ARG A 807 -27.27 -30.72 13.51
C ARG A 807 -26.61 -32.09 13.56
N ASP A 808 -27.35 -33.11 13.15
CA ASP A 808 -26.89 -34.52 13.15
C ASP A 808 -26.37 -35.00 14.52
N GLY A 809 -26.99 -34.52 15.60
CA GLY A 809 -26.62 -34.87 16.98
C GLY A 809 -25.47 -34.04 17.57
N PHE A 810 -24.96 -33.04 16.83
CA PHE A 810 -23.89 -32.14 17.29
C PHE A 810 -24.34 -30.68 17.28
N TYR A 811 -23.75 -29.85 18.15
CA TYR A 811 -23.87 -28.40 18.05
C TYR A 811 -22.71 -27.85 17.20
N ASP A 812 -23.02 -27.10 16.14
CA ASP A 812 -22.01 -26.43 15.28
C ASP A 812 -21.79 -25.01 15.82
N LEU A 813 -20.63 -24.83 16.46
CA LEU A 813 -20.13 -23.56 16.99
C LEU A 813 -18.83 -23.25 16.26
N ARG A 814 -18.64 -21.98 15.88
CA ARG A 814 -17.43 -21.53 15.21
C ARG A 814 -16.91 -20.29 15.89
N ILE A 815 -15.62 -20.32 16.21
CA ILE A 815 -14.90 -19.13 16.62
C ILE A 815 -14.00 -18.78 15.45
N THR A 816 -14.18 -17.59 14.89
CA THR A 816 -13.41 -17.13 13.75
C THR A 816 -12.49 -15.99 14.16
N ALA A 817 -11.29 -16.07 13.59
CA ALA A 817 -10.22 -15.09 13.67
C ALA A 817 -10.24 -14.33 12.34
N GLU A 818 -11.24 -13.47 12.13
CA GLU A 818 -11.37 -12.77 10.84
C GLU A 818 -10.41 -11.58 10.71
N LEU A 819 -9.67 -11.29 11.78
CA LEU A 819 -8.75 -10.17 11.90
C LEU A 819 -7.36 -10.68 12.39
N TRP A 820 -6.41 -9.77 12.59
CA TRP A 820 -4.96 -10.03 12.59
C TRP A 820 -4.40 -10.63 13.90
N GLU A 821 -5.19 -11.37 14.66
CA GLU A 821 -4.80 -11.99 15.94
C GLU A 821 -4.55 -13.51 15.82
N THR A 822 -3.62 -14.02 16.64
CA THR A 822 -3.39 -15.47 16.80
C THR A 822 -3.92 -15.92 18.15
N PHE A 823 -4.79 -16.92 18.14
CA PHE A 823 -5.46 -17.41 19.34
C PHE A 823 -4.78 -18.66 19.89
N TYR A 824 -4.44 -18.61 21.18
CA TYR A 824 -4.04 -19.78 21.94
C TYR A 824 -5.24 -20.21 22.79
N ILE A 825 -5.83 -21.35 22.47
CA ILE A 825 -6.93 -21.92 23.24
C ILE A 825 -6.49 -23.27 23.79
N ASP A 826 -6.45 -23.35 25.12
CA ASP A 826 -6.18 -24.61 25.80
C ASP A 826 -7.43 -25.51 25.86
N HIS A 827 -8.61 -24.90 26.03
CA HIS A 827 -9.84 -25.64 26.28
C HIS A 827 -11.11 -24.86 25.90
N TYR A 828 -12.10 -25.60 25.35
CA TYR A 828 -13.48 -25.14 25.22
C TYR A 828 -14.41 -26.07 25.98
N SER A 829 -15.38 -25.48 26.68
CA SER A 829 -16.49 -26.22 27.28
C SER A 829 -17.82 -25.58 26.95
N LEU A 830 -18.85 -26.41 26.86
CA LEU A 830 -20.23 -25.97 26.73
C LEU A 830 -20.99 -26.37 28.00
N MET A 831 -21.56 -25.38 28.68
CA MET A 831 -22.39 -25.59 29.86
C MET A 831 -23.85 -25.37 29.51
N ALA A 832 -24.67 -26.41 29.63
CA ALA A 832 -26.12 -26.28 29.57
C ALA A 832 -26.65 -25.88 30.96
N VAL A 833 -27.36 -24.77 31.03
CA VAL A 833 -27.99 -24.29 32.27
C VAL A 833 -29.48 -24.56 32.18
N ASP A 834 -29.97 -25.54 32.96
CA ASP A 834 -31.40 -25.78 33.11
C ASP A 834 -31.99 -24.78 34.10
N HIS A 835 -33.11 -24.14 33.73
CA HIS A 835 -33.74 -23.11 34.54
C HIS A 835 -35.26 -23.09 34.33
N PRO A 836 -36.06 -22.62 35.32
CA PRO A 836 -37.50 -22.49 35.15
C PRO A 836 -37.87 -21.59 33.96
N ALA A 837 -39.01 -21.89 33.33
CA ALA A 837 -39.57 -21.04 32.29
C ALA A 837 -39.78 -19.59 32.80
N GLY A 838 -39.35 -18.60 32.01
CA GLY A 838 -39.38 -17.18 32.39
C GLY A 838 -38.19 -16.72 33.25
N THR A 839 -37.18 -17.58 33.47
CA THR A 839 -35.89 -17.18 34.05
C THR A 839 -34.92 -16.80 32.94
N GLU A 840 -34.20 -15.71 33.11
CA GLU A 840 -33.10 -15.33 32.22
C GLU A 840 -31.75 -15.64 32.87
N VAL A 841 -30.82 -16.14 32.06
CA VAL A 841 -29.44 -16.42 32.48
C VAL A 841 -28.54 -15.37 31.87
N PHE A 842 -27.62 -14.81 32.65
CA PHE A 842 -26.59 -13.89 32.18
C PHE A 842 -25.22 -14.40 32.61
N VAL A 843 -24.19 -14.03 31.85
CA VAL A 843 -22.79 -14.25 32.20
C VAL A 843 -22.20 -12.89 32.61
N ASP A 844 -21.29 -12.87 33.58
CA ASP A 844 -20.60 -11.64 33.97
C ASP A 844 -19.46 -11.39 32.97
N GLU A 845 -19.75 -10.56 31.97
CA GLU A 845 -18.82 -10.25 30.87
C GLU A 845 -18.02 -8.96 31.14
N ARG A 846 -18.08 -8.43 32.36
CA ARG A 846 -17.36 -7.20 32.70
C ARG A 846 -15.86 -7.48 32.77
N PHE A 847 -15.09 -6.61 32.13
CA PHE A 847 -13.66 -6.51 32.41
C PHE A 847 -13.46 -5.94 33.82
N SER A 848 -13.07 -6.79 34.78
CA SER A 848 -12.86 -6.37 36.17
C SER A 848 -11.59 -6.98 36.75
N VAL A 849 -10.88 -6.18 37.56
CA VAL A 849 -9.65 -6.56 38.24
C VAL A 849 -9.84 -6.36 39.75
N PRO A 850 -9.80 -7.41 40.58
CA PRO A 850 -9.60 -8.82 40.21
C PRO A 850 -10.80 -9.42 39.45
N PRO A 851 -10.61 -10.55 38.75
CA PRO A 851 -11.67 -11.19 37.98
C PRO A 851 -12.87 -11.55 38.86
N PRO A 852 -14.10 -11.42 38.35
CA PRO A 852 -15.26 -11.83 39.11
C PRO A 852 -15.25 -13.36 39.18
N LYS A 853 -15.41 -13.91 40.39
CA LYS A 853 -15.55 -15.36 40.55
C LYS A 853 -16.82 -15.83 39.85
N LEU A 854 -16.73 -16.93 39.10
CA LEU A 854 -17.91 -17.59 38.58
C LEU A 854 -18.85 -17.94 39.74
N ALA A 855 -20.00 -17.29 39.77
CA ALA A 855 -21.03 -17.47 40.78
C ALA A 855 -22.40 -17.35 40.13
N LEU A 856 -23.35 -18.13 40.63
CA LEU A 856 -24.74 -18.02 40.24
C LEU A 856 -25.39 -16.88 41.03
N TYR A 857 -25.78 -15.83 40.32
CA TYR A 857 -26.56 -14.75 40.87
C TYR A 857 -28.01 -14.94 40.45
N THR A 858 -28.91 -15.11 41.42
CA THR A 858 -30.35 -15.06 41.17
C THR A 858 -30.82 -13.63 41.34
N VAL A 859 -31.26 -13.02 40.25
CA VAL A 859 -31.88 -11.69 40.26
C VAL A 859 -33.41 -11.85 40.30
N ASN A 860 -34.08 -10.92 40.98
CA ASN A 860 -35.54 -10.89 41.04
C ASN A 860 -36.10 -10.24 39.76
N THR A 861 -37.43 -10.24 39.59
CA THR A 861 -38.11 -9.55 38.49
C THR A 861 -37.52 -8.15 38.29
N PRO A 862 -37.12 -7.78 37.06
CA PRO A 862 -36.55 -6.46 36.76
C PRO A 862 -37.41 -5.36 37.38
N GLN A 863 -36.77 -4.53 38.22
CA GLN A 863 -37.43 -3.35 38.76
C GLN A 863 -37.29 -2.24 37.71
N PRO A 864 -38.37 -1.55 37.33
CA PRO A 864 -38.24 -0.41 36.44
C PRO A 864 -37.32 0.63 37.08
N PHE A 865 -36.29 1.04 36.37
CA PHE A 865 -35.44 2.15 36.81
C PHE A 865 -36.21 3.47 36.68
N ALA A 866 -35.92 4.40 37.59
CA ALA A 866 -36.69 5.63 37.76
C ALA A 866 -36.48 6.61 36.61
N SER A 867 -35.23 6.77 36.17
CA SER A 867 -34.88 7.58 35.00
C SER A 867 -33.50 7.18 34.45
N ALA A 868 -33.30 7.30 33.15
CA ALA A 868 -31.98 7.28 32.51
C ALA A 868 -31.75 8.62 31.79
N ARG A 869 -30.52 9.13 31.82
CA ARG A 869 -30.11 10.30 31.05
C ARG A 869 -28.90 9.97 30.20
N ASP A 870 -28.85 10.51 28.99
CA ASP A 870 -27.66 10.43 28.13
C ASP A 870 -26.55 11.40 28.59
N ASP A 871 -25.43 11.37 27.88
CA ASP A 871 -24.26 12.24 28.08
C ASP A 871 -24.55 13.73 27.83
N GLN A 872 -25.66 14.02 27.13
CA GLN A 872 -26.18 15.38 26.91
C GLN A 872 -27.23 15.78 27.96
N GLY A 873 -27.55 14.89 28.90
CA GLY A 873 -28.51 15.10 29.98
C GLY A 873 -29.99 14.92 29.57
N GLN A 874 -30.28 14.47 28.35
CA GLN A 874 -31.64 14.18 27.87
C GLN A 874 -32.19 12.93 28.56
N ASP A 875 -33.48 12.93 28.86
CA ASP A 875 -34.15 11.77 29.46
C ASP A 875 -34.35 10.68 28.39
N VAL A 876 -33.62 9.57 28.53
CA VAL A 876 -33.66 8.41 27.63
C VAL A 876 -34.33 7.20 28.30
N THR A 877 -35.12 7.44 29.35
CA THR A 877 -35.71 6.37 30.16
C THR A 877 -36.54 5.39 29.35
N ASP A 878 -37.36 5.89 28.43
CA ASP A 878 -38.24 5.05 27.63
C ASP A 878 -37.48 4.28 26.54
N ILE A 879 -36.35 4.82 26.04
CA ILE A 879 -35.46 4.14 25.10
C ILE A 879 -34.81 2.95 25.81
N VAL A 880 -34.21 3.19 26.98
CA VAL A 880 -33.56 2.14 27.75
C VAL A 880 -34.58 1.08 28.18
N ARG A 881 -35.82 1.44 28.54
CA ARG A 881 -36.88 0.46 28.86
C ARG A 881 -37.31 -0.39 27.66
N ALA A 882 -37.25 0.14 26.45
CA ALA A 882 -37.63 -0.58 25.25
C ALA A 882 -36.56 -1.60 24.81
N GLU A 883 -35.29 -1.32 25.12
CA GLU A 883 -34.14 -2.19 24.78
C GLU A 883 -33.85 -3.25 25.88
N ASP A 884 -34.16 -2.97 27.15
CA ASP A 884 -34.03 -3.91 28.28
C ASP A 884 -35.23 -4.88 28.42
N ALA A 885 -36.26 -4.77 27.56
CA ALA A 885 -37.48 -5.60 27.59
C ALA A 885 -37.45 -6.71 26.54
#